data_AF-A0A834W5Z4-F1
#
_entry.id   AF-A0A834W5Z4-F1
#
_cell.length_a   1.000
_cell.length_b   1.000
_cell.length_c   1.000
_cell.angle_alpha   90.00
_cell.angle_beta   90.00
_cell.angle_gamma   90.00
#
_symmetry.space_group_name_H-M   'P 1'
#
loop_
_entity.id
_entity.type
_entity.pdbx_description
1 polymer ?
#
loop_
_entity_poly.entity_id
_entity_poly.type
_entity_poly.pdbx_seq_one_letter_code
_entity_poly.pdbx_strand_id
1 'polypeptide(L)'
;MVEPKRAQYGGGIIVNPGFDQRLEGWTVSGKGGIEVRSSKEGNRFIVAKNRTHPLHSFSQKIQLLKGRLYTFSAWVQVSEGRETVSVIFRSNGSEVSRGGHVTAQHGCWTMLKGGIVANFSTSAHILFESENSEVELWVDSVSLQPFTKKQWRSHQDYSIERIRKRKIRFQLTHTNETTSLEGAIVYINGTRSSFPFGCGMNLNILTSKEYQTWFASRFKYTTFTNSMKWYSTEIKPGEENYNIADSMMAFTKQNNICVRGHNVLWDAPDKQTQWVKSLSSEELRKAVEKRVNSVVSRYRGQLIAWDVMNENLHFSFFEDKLGKNASAEYYSMSYKIDPKTVMFMNEYNAIEYSGDKKVTPEKYKKKLEEIRSFPGSEGMLVGIGLQGHFTAGQPNVAYMRSVLDALSNLGLPIWLTEVSVDKDPNQAQYLEEILREGYSHPGVEGIITFSGPIIAGFKDMPLADENFHNTPAGDVVDKLLKEWKSEPMKAQADSNGFVDVSLFHGDYDCLKEPKRAQYGGGIIVNPGFDQRLEGWKVSGKGGIEVRSSKEGNRFIVAKNRTHPLHSFSQKIQLLKGRLYTFSAWVQVSEGRETVSVIFRSNGSEVSRGGHVTAQHGCWTMLKGGIVANFSTSAHILFESENSEVELWVDNVSLQPFTKKQWRSHQDYSIERIRKRKVRFQISHTNETALDKAVVYINGARSSFPFGCGMNLNILTSKEYQTWFVSRFKYTTFTNSMKWYSTEIKQGQENYTIADSMMAFTKQNNIRAEYLEEILKEGYSHPAVEGIITFGGPITAGFKDMPLADENFHNTPAGDVVDKLLKEWKSGPMKAQADSNGFVDVSLFHGDYDVTVVHPITKSSITQKLSVHKDAPQETVQLKIHA
;
A
#
# COMPACT_ATOMS: atom_id res chain seq x y z
N MET A 1 -10.19 -21.77 7.27
CA MET A 1 -10.02 -21.82 8.73
C MET A 1 -10.78 -23.00 9.31
N VAL A 2 -10.29 -23.64 10.38
CA VAL A 2 -10.97 -24.77 11.03
C VAL A 2 -12.20 -24.33 11.83
N GLU A 3 -12.17 -23.13 12.39
CA GLU A 3 -13.27 -22.50 13.14
C GLU A 3 -13.57 -21.10 12.55
N PRO A 4 -14.78 -20.55 12.73
CA PRO A 4 -15.13 -19.21 12.26
C PRO A 4 -14.60 -18.12 13.21
N LYS A 5 -14.47 -16.89 12.72
CA LYS A 5 -14.11 -15.71 13.55
C LYS A 5 -15.35 -14.85 13.80
N ARG A 6 -15.46 -14.26 15.00
CA ARG A 6 -16.58 -13.42 15.44
C ARG A 6 -17.05 -12.42 14.38
N ALA A 7 -18.36 -12.19 14.35
CA ALA A 7 -19.03 -11.29 13.40
C ALA A 7 -18.38 -9.89 13.34
N GLN A 8 -18.14 -9.41 12.11
CA GLN A 8 -17.67 -8.04 11.89
C GLN A 8 -18.70 -7.03 12.44
N TYR A 9 -18.24 -5.87 12.90
CA TYR A 9 -19.10 -4.83 13.50
C TYR A 9 -20.04 -5.34 14.63
N GLY A 10 -19.71 -6.48 15.27
CA GLY A 10 -20.58 -7.12 16.27
C GLY A 10 -21.90 -7.67 15.70
N GLY A 11 -22.00 -7.86 14.39
CA GLY A 11 -23.22 -8.22 13.66
C GLY A 11 -23.88 -7.04 12.93
N GLY A 12 -23.57 -5.79 13.30
CA GLY A 12 -24.23 -4.61 12.73
C GLY A 12 -25.71 -4.56 13.11
N ILE A 13 -26.61 -4.77 12.14
CA ILE A 13 -28.08 -4.88 12.37
C ILE A 13 -28.60 -6.33 12.46
N ILE A 14 -27.70 -7.32 12.52
CA ILE A 14 -28.07 -8.73 12.67
C ILE A 14 -28.39 -9.07 14.14
N VAL A 15 -29.55 -9.68 14.38
CA VAL A 15 -29.93 -10.26 15.66
C VAL A 15 -29.25 -11.62 15.82
N ASN A 16 -28.68 -11.89 17.00
CA ASN A 16 -28.05 -13.18 17.35
C ASN A 16 -27.06 -13.67 16.27
N PRO A 17 -25.99 -12.89 15.97
CA PRO A 17 -25.14 -13.12 14.80
C PRO A 17 -24.23 -14.36 14.90
N GLY A 18 -23.89 -14.78 16.12
CA GLY A 18 -23.07 -15.97 16.44
C GLY A 18 -23.85 -17.10 17.14
N PHE A 19 -25.19 -17.10 17.03
CA PHE A 19 -26.07 -18.20 17.48
C PHE A 19 -25.97 -18.60 18.97
N ASP A 20 -25.42 -17.72 19.81
CA ASP A 20 -25.40 -17.83 21.27
C ASP A 20 -26.82 -17.97 21.86
N GLN A 21 -27.81 -17.31 21.26
CA GLN A 21 -29.22 -17.39 21.64
C GLN A 21 -30.00 -18.45 20.84
N ARG A 22 -29.31 -19.50 20.39
CA ARG A 22 -29.83 -20.55 19.49
C ARG A 22 -30.40 -19.93 18.21
N LEU A 23 -31.69 -20.10 17.95
CA LEU A 23 -32.39 -19.64 16.74
C LEU A 23 -33.10 -18.27 16.94
N GLU A 24 -32.85 -17.54 18.03
CA GLU A 24 -33.45 -16.21 18.22
C GLU A 24 -33.16 -15.30 17.01
N GLY A 25 -34.20 -14.65 16.46
CA GLY A 25 -34.09 -13.83 15.24
C GLY A 25 -33.98 -14.59 13.91
N TRP A 26 -33.97 -15.93 13.90
CA TRP A 26 -33.80 -16.74 12.69
C TRP A 26 -34.98 -17.70 12.46
N THR A 27 -35.36 -17.90 11.20
CA THR A 27 -36.58 -18.62 10.77
C THR A 27 -36.31 -19.54 9.59
N VAL A 28 -37.11 -20.59 9.38
CA VAL A 28 -36.99 -21.45 8.18
C VAL A 28 -37.50 -20.70 6.94
N SER A 29 -36.79 -20.81 5.82
CA SER A 29 -37.23 -20.36 4.50
C SER A 29 -37.40 -21.55 3.55
N GLY A 30 -38.63 -21.80 3.12
CA GLY A 30 -38.97 -22.91 2.22
C GLY A 30 -39.09 -24.26 2.95
N LYS A 31 -38.75 -25.36 2.27
CA LYS A 31 -38.82 -26.72 2.85
C LYS A 31 -37.45 -27.20 3.35
N GLY A 32 -37.42 -27.65 4.59
CA GLY A 32 -36.26 -28.22 5.25
C GLY A 32 -36.37 -28.06 6.77
N GLY A 33 -35.26 -28.29 7.47
CA GLY A 33 -35.12 -28.00 8.90
C GLY A 33 -33.96 -27.05 9.16
N ILE A 34 -34.02 -26.30 10.25
CA ILE A 34 -32.89 -25.52 10.76
C ILE A 34 -32.60 -25.86 12.21
N GLU A 35 -31.34 -25.87 12.59
CA GLU A 35 -30.89 -26.08 13.97
C GLU A 35 -29.58 -25.35 14.23
N VAL A 36 -29.22 -25.17 15.51
CA VAL A 36 -27.88 -24.71 15.88
C VAL A 36 -27.07 -25.91 16.35
N ARG A 37 -25.88 -26.09 15.80
CA ARG A 37 -24.88 -27.07 16.24
C ARG A 37 -23.70 -26.34 16.88
N SER A 38 -22.96 -27.05 17.73
CA SER A 38 -21.65 -26.60 18.21
C SER A 38 -20.53 -27.30 17.45
N SER A 39 -19.45 -26.55 17.19
CA SER A 39 -18.20 -27.09 16.70
C SER A 39 -17.42 -27.80 17.82
N LYS A 40 -16.26 -28.39 17.48
CA LYS A 40 -15.42 -29.09 18.47
C LYS A 40 -14.77 -28.13 19.47
N GLU A 41 -14.55 -26.87 19.07
CA GLU A 41 -14.01 -25.81 19.94
C GLU A 41 -15.12 -24.99 20.60
N GLY A 42 -16.40 -25.32 20.36
CA GLY A 42 -17.57 -24.81 21.09
C GLY A 42 -18.34 -23.68 20.41
N ASN A 43 -17.83 -23.13 19.29
CA ASN A 43 -18.54 -22.11 18.49
C ASN A 43 -19.90 -22.62 18.01
N ARG A 44 -20.88 -21.72 17.88
CA ARG A 44 -22.26 -22.07 17.52
C ARG A 44 -22.61 -21.56 16.14
N PHE A 45 -23.01 -22.48 15.28
CA PHE A 45 -23.39 -22.19 13.89
C PHE A 45 -24.78 -22.72 13.57
N ILE A 46 -25.50 -21.99 12.73
CA ILE A 46 -26.79 -22.43 12.21
C ILE A 46 -26.57 -23.38 11.02
N VAL A 47 -27.40 -24.42 10.95
CA VAL A 47 -27.43 -25.40 9.88
C VAL A 47 -28.78 -25.36 9.19
N ALA A 48 -28.80 -25.29 7.86
CA ALA A 48 -29.96 -25.61 7.05
C ALA A 48 -29.81 -27.02 6.47
N LYS A 49 -30.70 -27.94 6.84
CA LYS A 49 -30.68 -29.36 6.46
C LYS A 49 -31.97 -29.81 5.80
N ASN A 50 -31.93 -30.98 5.15
CA ASN A 50 -33.05 -31.56 4.39
C ASN A 50 -33.64 -30.55 3.38
N ARG A 51 -32.76 -29.79 2.72
CA ARG A 51 -33.13 -28.78 1.71
C ARG A 51 -33.65 -29.50 0.46
N THR A 52 -34.50 -28.84 -0.33
CA THR A 52 -35.13 -29.44 -1.53
C THR A 52 -35.18 -28.47 -2.72
N HIS A 53 -34.43 -27.38 -2.65
CA HIS A 53 -34.37 -26.30 -3.63
C HIS A 53 -33.18 -25.38 -3.25
N PRO A 54 -32.48 -24.72 -4.20
CA PRO A 54 -31.28 -23.93 -3.89
C PRO A 54 -31.46 -22.87 -2.81
N LEU A 55 -32.62 -22.19 -2.82
CA LEU A 55 -33.02 -21.13 -1.89
C LEU A 55 -33.71 -21.61 -0.60
N HIS A 56 -33.75 -22.92 -0.32
CA HIS A 56 -34.18 -23.42 0.98
C HIS A 56 -33.04 -23.30 1.98
N SER A 57 -33.26 -22.53 3.05
CA SER A 57 -32.25 -22.16 4.05
C SER A 57 -32.93 -21.53 5.28
N PHE A 58 -32.17 -20.88 6.16
CA PHE A 58 -32.71 -19.98 7.21
C PHE A 58 -32.80 -18.54 6.69
N SER A 59 -33.67 -17.74 7.32
CA SER A 59 -33.81 -16.32 7.04
C SER A 59 -33.87 -15.47 8.30
N GLN A 60 -33.36 -14.24 8.19
CA GLN A 60 -33.61 -13.16 9.14
C GLN A 60 -34.25 -11.98 8.41
N LYS A 61 -35.32 -11.45 9.01
CA LYS A 61 -36.05 -10.28 8.50
C LYS A 61 -35.35 -8.99 8.94
N ILE A 62 -35.04 -8.13 7.98
CA ILE A 62 -34.36 -6.85 8.17
C ILE A 62 -35.15 -5.70 7.55
N GLN A 63 -34.82 -4.46 7.92
CA GLN A 63 -35.30 -3.26 7.23
C GLN A 63 -34.17 -2.60 6.44
N LEU A 64 -34.37 -2.50 5.12
CA LEU A 64 -33.52 -1.73 4.22
C LEU A 64 -34.07 -0.30 4.10
N LEU A 65 -33.17 0.68 4.07
CA LEU A 65 -33.49 2.10 4.02
C LEU A 65 -32.87 2.72 2.77
N LYS A 66 -33.68 3.48 2.00
CA LYS A 66 -33.23 4.15 0.77
C LYS A 66 -31.95 4.97 0.97
N GLY A 67 -31.01 4.85 0.04
CA GLY A 67 -29.75 5.60 0.03
C GLY A 67 -28.70 5.12 1.04
N ARG A 68 -28.92 3.97 1.68
CA ARG A 68 -27.90 3.29 2.51
C ARG A 68 -27.15 2.24 1.69
N LEU A 69 -25.86 2.13 1.97
CA LEU A 69 -25.02 1.02 1.55
C LEU A 69 -24.93 0.02 2.71
N TYR A 70 -24.95 -1.26 2.41
CA TYR A 70 -24.88 -2.33 3.41
C TYR A 70 -23.70 -3.25 3.09
N THR A 71 -22.72 -3.36 3.98
CA THR A 71 -21.66 -4.38 3.86
C THR A 71 -22.09 -5.64 4.59
N PHE A 72 -22.05 -6.78 3.89
CA PHE A 72 -22.35 -8.08 4.43
C PHE A 72 -21.07 -8.89 4.67
N SER A 73 -21.02 -9.64 5.76
CA SER A 73 -20.04 -10.72 5.95
C SER A 73 -20.64 -11.88 6.73
N ALA A 74 -20.35 -13.11 6.35
CA ALA A 74 -20.59 -14.30 7.17
C ALA A 74 -19.47 -15.32 6.99
N TRP A 75 -19.29 -16.23 7.96
CA TRP A 75 -18.52 -17.46 7.73
C TRP A 75 -19.46 -18.54 7.24
N VAL A 76 -19.07 -19.23 6.17
CA VAL A 76 -19.87 -20.27 5.52
C VAL A 76 -19.06 -21.55 5.34
N GLN A 77 -19.74 -22.68 5.43
CA GLN A 77 -19.24 -24.03 5.20
C GLN A 77 -20.39 -24.91 4.66
N VAL A 78 -20.06 -26.04 4.04
CA VAL A 78 -21.03 -27.05 3.58
C VAL A 78 -20.75 -28.41 4.22
N SER A 79 -21.78 -29.26 4.36
CA SER A 79 -21.65 -30.58 5.00
C SER A 79 -20.66 -31.51 4.29
N GLU A 80 -20.49 -31.37 2.98
CA GLU A 80 -19.60 -32.19 2.15
C GLU A 80 -19.21 -31.43 0.86
N GLY A 81 -18.19 -31.92 0.16
CA GLY A 81 -17.79 -31.38 -1.14
C GLY A 81 -17.32 -29.91 -1.11
N ARG A 82 -17.63 -29.19 -2.19
CA ARG A 82 -17.29 -27.78 -2.42
C ARG A 82 -18.36 -27.14 -3.31
N GLU A 83 -18.94 -26.04 -2.86
CA GLU A 83 -20.15 -25.43 -3.46
C GLU A 83 -20.06 -23.91 -3.52
N THR A 84 -20.82 -23.28 -4.43
CA THR A 84 -20.94 -21.81 -4.49
C THR A 84 -22.11 -21.35 -3.63
N VAL A 85 -21.80 -20.76 -2.47
CA VAL A 85 -22.78 -20.23 -1.52
C VAL A 85 -22.94 -18.73 -1.74
N SER A 86 -24.16 -18.28 -2.01
CA SER A 86 -24.51 -16.86 -2.25
C SER A 86 -25.35 -16.29 -1.10
N VAL A 87 -25.10 -15.04 -0.72
CA VAL A 87 -26.02 -14.26 0.13
C VAL A 87 -27.07 -13.56 -0.74
N ILE A 88 -28.31 -13.64 -0.32
CA ILE A 88 -29.48 -13.19 -1.07
C ILE A 88 -30.31 -12.25 -0.20
N PHE A 89 -30.70 -11.11 -0.76
CA PHE A 89 -31.63 -10.17 -0.16
C PHE A 89 -32.94 -10.22 -0.95
N ARG A 90 -33.97 -10.85 -0.38
CA ARG A 90 -35.31 -10.93 -0.98
C ARG A 90 -36.22 -9.86 -0.40
N SER A 91 -36.76 -8.98 -1.23
CA SER A 91 -37.77 -7.99 -0.80
C SER A 91 -39.16 -8.62 -0.74
N ASN A 92 -40.11 -7.96 -0.06
CA ASN A 92 -41.52 -8.36 -0.05
C ASN A 92 -42.16 -8.43 -1.46
N GLY A 93 -41.58 -7.78 -2.48
CA GLY A 93 -42.08 -7.76 -3.86
C GLY A 93 -41.59 -8.93 -4.74
N SER A 94 -41.01 -9.97 -4.16
CA SER A 94 -40.31 -11.06 -4.86
C SER A 94 -39.03 -10.66 -5.61
N GLU A 95 -38.57 -9.42 -5.49
CA GLU A 95 -37.27 -8.97 -6.02
C GLU A 95 -36.12 -9.63 -5.24
N VAL A 96 -35.08 -10.06 -5.95
CA VAL A 96 -33.96 -10.87 -5.41
C VAL A 96 -32.63 -10.21 -5.75
N SER A 97 -32.08 -9.42 -4.83
CA SER A 97 -30.74 -8.85 -4.97
C SER A 97 -29.70 -9.83 -4.41
N ARG A 98 -28.78 -10.33 -5.25
CA ARG A 98 -27.63 -11.10 -4.76
C ARG A 98 -26.61 -10.14 -4.14
N GLY A 99 -26.18 -10.38 -2.91
CA GLY A 99 -25.22 -9.49 -2.23
C GLY A 99 -23.76 -9.86 -2.49
N GLY A 100 -23.50 -11.09 -2.88
CA GLY A 100 -22.17 -11.65 -3.07
C GLY A 100 -22.22 -13.18 -2.97
N HIS A 101 -21.13 -13.83 -3.33
CA HIS A 101 -21.00 -15.28 -3.36
C HIS A 101 -19.58 -15.69 -2.96
N VAL A 102 -19.41 -16.94 -2.53
CA VAL A 102 -18.10 -17.51 -2.21
C VAL A 102 -18.11 -19.02 -2.43
N THR A 103 -16.94 -19.58 -2.70
CA THR A 103 -16.73 -21.02 -2.80
C THR A 103 -16.51 -21.60 -1.40
N ALA A 104 -17.57 -22.17 -0.81
CA ALA A 104 -17.53 -22.89 0.46
C ALA A 104 -17.05 -24.33 0.25
N GLN A 105 -16.46 -24.95 1.27
CA GLN A 105 -16.04 -26.37 1.20
C GLN A 105 -16.14 -27.06 2.57
N HIS A 106 -16.24 -28.39 2.56
CA HIS A 106 -16.20 -29.19 3.77
C HIS A 106 -14.87 -29.00 4.54
N GLY A 107 -14.96 -29.00 5.87
CA GLY A 107 -13.81 -28.92 6.78
C GLY A 107 -13.15 -27.54 6.88
N CYS A 108 -13.69 -26.51 6.19
CA CYS A 108 -13.10 -25.18 6.16
C CYS A 108 -14.18 -24.10 6.15
N TRP A 109 -14.18 -23.26 7.18
CA TRP A 109 -14.91 -22.00 7.18
C TRP A 109 -14.24 -21.00 6.23
N THR A 110 -15.01 -20.53 5.25
CA THR A 110 -14.64 -19.49 4.29
C THR A 110 -15.47 -18.22 4.56
N MET A 111 -14.89 -17.03 4.43
CA MET A 111 -15.63 -15.78 4.62
C MET A 111 -16.37 -15.39 3.34
N LEU A 112 -17.70 -15.46 3.38
CA LEU A 112 -18.57 -14.82 2.40
C LEU A 112 -18.64 -13.33 2.71
N LYS A 113 -17.95 -12.49 1.92
CA LYS A 113 -18.18 -11.03 1.89
C LYS A 113 -19.20 -10.67 0.81
N GLY A 114 -19.82 -9.50 0.95
CA GLY A 114 -20.72 -8.94 -0.04
C GLY A 114 -21.27 -7.58 0.37
N GLY A 115 -22.30 -7.13 -0.32
CA GLY A 115 -23.10 -5.98 0.06
C GLY A 115 -24.21 -5.65 -0.92
N ILE A 116 -25.05 -4.68 -0.56
CA ILE A 116 -26.06 -4.09 -1.44
C ILE A 116 -26.15 -2.58 -1.23
N VAL A 117 -26.64 -1.86 -2.25
CA VAL A 117 -27.07 -0.46 -2.13
C VAL A 117 -28.59 -0.42 -2.23
N ALA A 118 -29.27 0.14 -1.23
CA ALA A 118 -30.73 0.12 -1.18
C ALA A 118 -31.34 1.32 -1.92
N ASN A 119 -31.97 1.07 -3.07
CA ASN A 119 -32.59 2.11 -3.91
C ASN A 119 -33.95 2.60 -3.38
N PHE A 120 -34.56 1.83 -2.48
CA PHE A 120 -35.85 2.08 -1.85
C PHE A 120 -35.85 1.53 -0.42
N SER A 121 -36.73 2.03 0.43
CA SER A 121 -36.91 1.50 1.79
C SER A 121 -37.88 0.33 1.74
N THR A 122 -37.53 -0.82 2.33
CA THR A 122 -38.37 -2.02 2.31
C THR A 122 -38.02 -2.98 3.44
N SER A 123 -38.97 -3.86 3.77
CA SER A 123 -38.67 -5.07 4.52
C SER A 123 -38.06 -6.11 3.57
N ALA A 124 -36.97 -6.73 3.99
CA ALA A 124 -36.30 -7.79 3.24
C ALA A 124 -35.94 -8.98 4.14
N HIS A 125 -35.71 -10.13 3.54
CA HIS A 125 -35.15 -11.31 4.19
C HIS A 125 -33.75 -11.56 3.66
N ILE A 126 -32.78 -11.71 4.58
CA ILE A 126 -31.47 -12.29 4.25
C ILE A 126 -31.67 -13.79 4.12
N LEU A 127 -31.15 -14.38 3.05
CA LEU A 127 -31.25 -15.79 2.69
C LEU A 127 -29.90 -16.29 2.17
N PHE A 128 -29.70 -17.61 2.20
CA PHE A 128 -28.52 -18.26 1.63
C PHE A 128 -28.94 -19.22 0.51
N GLU A 129 -28.18 -19.22 -0.58
CA GLU A 129 -28.44 -19.97 -1.81
C GLU A 129 -27.22 -20.81 -2.19
N SER A 130 -27.45 -22.08 -2.54
CA SER A 130 -26.46 -22.99 -3.13
C SER A 130 -27.19 -23.96 -4.04
N GLU A 131 -26.74 -24.13 -5.29
CA GLU A 131 -27.46 -24.91 -6.32
C GLU A 131 -27.67 -26.35 -5.89
N ASN A 132 -26.64 -26.99 -5.33
CA ASN A 132 -26.76 -28.26 -4.66
C ASN A 132 -27.64 -28.10 -3.40
N SER A 133 -28.80 -28.75 -3.39
CA SER A 133 -29.72 -28.81 -2.25
C SER A 133 -29.59 -30.07 -1.40
N GLU A 134 -28.72 -31.02 -1.77
CA GLU A 134 -28.48 -32.23 -0.97
C GLU A 134 -27.56 -31.90 0.21
N VAL A 135 -26.56 -31.04 0.00
CA VAL A 135 -25.69 -30.54 1.07
C VAL A 135 -26.43 -29.64 2.07
N GLU A 136 -26.02 -29.73 3.34
CA GLU A 136 -26.40 -28.75 4.35
C GLU A 136 -25.60 -27.46 4.18
N LEU A 137 -26.21 -26.31 4.48
CA LEU A 137 -25.51 -25.03 4.58
C LEU A 137 -25.24 -24.70 6.05
N TRP A 138 -23.98 -24.52 6.41
CA TRP A 138 -23.53 -24.17 7.77
C TRP A 138 -23.04 -22.72 7.77
N VAL A 139 -23.53 -21.89 8.69
CA VAL A 139 -23.21 -20.46 8.75
C VAL A 139 -23.00 -19.97 10.19
N ASP A 140 -21.99 -19.13 10.39
CA ASP A 140 -21.64 -18.48 11.66
C ASP A 140 -21.38 -16.98 11.43
N SER A 141 -21.52 -16.20 12.49
CA SER A 141 -20.96 -14.85 12.63
C SER A 141 -21.38 -13.89 11.51
N VAL A 142 -22.68 -13.90 11.24
CA VAL A 142 -23.33 -13.08 10.21
C VAL A 142 -23.34 -11.62 10.64
N SER A 143 -22.98 -10.73 9.71
CA SER A 143 -22.94 -9.29 9.92
C SER A 143 -23.52 -8.55 8.71
N LEU A 144 -24.30 -7.52 9.00
CA LEU A 144 -24.81 -6.57 8.01
C LEU A 144 -24.70 -5.16 8.59
N GLN A 145 -23.73 -4.38 8.12
CA GLN A 145 -23.48 -3.02 8.62
C GLN A 145 -23.98 -1.96 7.62
N PRO A 146 -24.96 -1.13 8.00
CA PRO A 146 -25.40 0.01 7.18
C PRO A 146 -24.46 1.22 7.28
N PHE A 147 -24.29 1.92 6.16
CA PHE A 147 -23.59 3.19 6.03
C PHE A 147 -24.42 4.20 5.22
N THR A 148 -24.32 5.49 5.55
CA THR A 148 -24.74 6.58 4.65
C THR A 148 -23.72 6.79 3.53
N LYS A 149 -24.12 7.38 2.39
CA LYS A 149 -23.16 7.84 1.36
C LYS A 149 -22.07 8.77 1.96
N LYS A 150 -22.39 9.59 2.98
CA LYS A 150 -21.41 10.44 3.70
C LYS A 150 -20.38 9.62 4.49
N GLN A 151 -20.79 8.60 5.23
CA GLN A 151 -19.86 7.72 5.96
C GLN A 151 -18.98 6.92 4.98
N TRP A 152 -19.58 6.40 3.91
CA TRP A 152 -18.83 5.68 2.87
C TRP A 152 -17.77 6.57 2.21
N ARG A 153 -18.15 7.78 1.81
CA ARG A 153 -17.23 8.79 1.27
C ARG A 153 -16.10 9.12 2.26
N SER A 154 -16.42 9.31 3.54
CA SER A 154 -15.40 9.53 4.59
C SER A 154 -14.42 8.35 4.74
N HIS A 155 -14.83 7.11 4.50
CA HIS A 155 -13.94 5.94 4.49
C HIS A 155 -13.07 5.91 3.21
N GLN A 156 -13.63 6.29 2.06
CA GLN A 156 -12.86 6.45 0.82
C GLN A 156 -11.78 7.54 1.00
N ASP A 157 -12.13 8.69 1.56
CA ASP A 157 -11.22 9.83 1.74
C ASP A 157 -10.09 9.53 2.74
N TYR A 158 -10.41 8.90 3.87
CA TYR A 158 -9.41 8.37 4.80
C TYR A 158 -8.47 7.36 4.14
N SER A 159 -9.01 6.50 3.26
CA SER A 159 -8.20 5.54 2.51
C SER A 159 -7.28 6.26 1.52
N ILE A 160 -7.78 7.24 0.75
CA ILE A 160 -7.01 8.05 -0.19
C ILE A 160 -5.85 8.79 0.50
N GLU A 161 -6.11 9.47 1.61
CA GLU A 161 -5.08 10.17 2.41
C GLU A 161 -3.96 9.21 2.89
N ARG A 162 -4.29 7.95 3.17
CA ARG A 162 -3.33 6.92 3.60
C ARG A 162 -2.59 6.24 2.43
N ILE A 163 -3.27 5.97 1.31
CA ILE A 163 -2.74 5.10 0.23
C ILE A 163 -2.29 5.85 -1.03
N ARG A 164 -2.83 7.04 -1.32
CA ARG A 164 -2.50 7.86 -2.50
C ARG A 164 -1.73 9.14 -2.17
N LYS A 165 -1.53 9.45 -0.89
CA LYS A 165 -0.82 10.65 -0.42
C LYS A 165 0.31 10.34 0.55
N ARG A 166 1.22 11.29 0.77
CA ARG A 166 2.27 11.26 1.79
C ARG A 166 2.36 12.62 2.47
N LYS A 167 2.51 12.61 3.80
CA LYS A 167 2.91 13.80 4.55
C LYS A 167 4.41 14.02 4.36
N ILE A 168 4.79 15.21 3.92
CA ILE A 168 6.17 15.63 3.66
C ILE A 168 6.43 16.88 4.47
N ARG A 169 7.56 16.89 5.19
CA ARG A 169 8.05 18.05 5.95
C ARG A 169 9.27 18.64 5.26
N PHE A 170 9.19 19.90 4.86
CA PHE A 170 10.35 20.71 4.50
C PHE A 170 10.90 21.37 5.78
N GLN A 171 12.23 21.48 5.89
CA GLN A 171 12.88 22.36 6.87
C GLN A 171 13.64 23.43 6.08
N LEU A 172 13.28 24.70 6.31
CA LEU A 172 13.91 25.87 5.72
C LEU A 172 14.88 26.48 6.72
N THR A 173 16.13 26.62 6.30
CA THR A 173 17.19 27.27 7.07
C THR A 173 17.97 28.23 6.18
N HIS A 174 18.61 29.22 6.79
CA HIS A 174 19.64 30.01 6.13
C HIS A 174 20.81 29.12 5.67
N THR A 175 21.68 29.67 4.82
CA THR A 175 22.87 28.99 4.27
C THR A 175 23.93 28.60 5.32
N ASN A 176 23.73 28.97 6.58
CA ASN A 176 24.51 28.54 7.74
C ASN A 176 24.00 27.22 8.38
N GLU A 177 22.93 26.62 7.83
CA GLU A 177 22.22 25.41 8.32
C GLU A 177 21.74 25.45 9.79
N THR A 178 21.83 26.61 10.46
CA THR A 178 21.66 26.76 11.91
C THR A 178 20.55 27.73 12.30
N THR A 179 20.15 28.64 11.42
CA THR A 179 19.03 29.58 11.65
C THR A 179 17.81 29.15 10.83
N SER A 180 16.64 29.01 11.46
CA SER A 180 15.36 28.74 10.80
C SER A 180 14.88 29.93 9.96
N LEU A 181 14.14 29.64 8.89
CA LEU A 181 13.49 30.65 8.04
C LEU A 181 11.99 30.71 8.35
N GLU A 182 11.62 31.45 9.40
CA GLU A 182 10.22 31.74 9.74
C GLU A 182 9.53 32.53 8.61
N GLY A 183 8.25 32.24 8.37
CA GLY A 183 7.41 33.02 7.44
C GLY A 183 7.77 32.87 5.95
N ALA A 184 8.84 32.14 5.61
CA ALA A 184 9.24 31.87 4.24
C ALA A 184 8.21 30.97 3.52
N ILE A 185 8.05 31.18 2.21
CA ILE A 185 7.02 30.52 1.39
C ILE A 185 7.66 29.44 0.51
N VAL A 186 7.20 28.19 0.67
CA VAL A 186 7.48 27.09 -0.26
C VAL A 186 6.40 27.06 -1.32
N TYR A 187 6.81 27.12 -2.59
CA TYR A 187 5.95 26.84 -3.73
C TYR A 187 6.12 25.36 -4.11
N ILE A 188 5.01 24.65 -4.27
CA ILE A 188 4.96 23.21 -4.53
C ILE A 188 4.05 23.01 -5.74
N ASN A 189 4.62 22.47 -6.82
CA ASN A 189 3.93 22.25 -8.08
C ASN A 189 3.98 20.77 -8.44
N GLY A 190 2.82 20.11 -8.57
CA GLY A 190 2.71 18.73 -9.00
C GLY A 190 2.71 18.63 -10.52
N THR A 191 3.74 17.99 -11.10
CA THR A 191 3.92 17.91 -12.56
C THR A 191 3.27 16.66 -13.17
N ARG A 192 3.09 15.59 -12.39
CA ARG A 192 2.38 14.36 -12.84
C ARG A 192 1.83 13.57 -11.65
N SER A 193 0.58 13.11 -11.70
CA SER A 193 0.07 12.14 -10.71
C SER A 193 0.64 10.75 -11.01
N SER A 194 1.02 9.96 -9.99
CA SER A 194 1.57 8.62 -10.20
C SER A 194 0.51 7.54 -10.41
N PHE A 195 -0.78 7.86 -10.24
CA PHE A 195 -1.86 6.91 -10.45
C PHE A 195 -2.28 6.88 -11.92
N PRO A 196 -2.22 5.73 -12.61
CA PRO A 196 -2.75 5.55 -13.96
C PRO A 196 -4.27 5.81 -14.01
N PHE A 197 -4.65 6.99 -14.52
CA PHE A 197 -6.00 7.26 -14.98
C PHE A 197 -5.98 7.49 -16.50
N GLY A 198 -6.83 6.76 -17.21
CA GLY A 198 -6.85 6.76 -18.68
C GLY A 198 -8.23 6.64 -19.31
N CYS A 199 -8.23 6.67 -20.64
CA CYS A 199 -9.43 6.63 -21.47
C CYS A 199 -9.19 5.68 -22.65
N GLY A 200 -10.24 5.06 -23.18
CA GLY A 200 -10.18 4.24 -24.39
C GLY A 200 -9.86 5.10 -25.62
N MET A 201 -9.03 4.58 -26.52
CA MET A 201 -8.67 5.26 -27.77
C MET A 201 -9.00 4.36 -28.97
N ASN A 202 -9.46 4.95 -30.05
CA ASN A 202 -9.85 4.26 -31.27
C ASN A 202 -9.27 4.95 -32.52
N LEU A 203 -9.42 4.31 -33.69
CA LEU A 203 -8.77 4.73 -34.93
C LEU A 203 -9.05 6.17 -35.38
N ASN A 204 -10.15 6.79 -34.92
CA ASN A 204 -10.50 8.18 -35.25
C ASN A 204 -9.51 9.20 -34.68
N ILE A 205 -8.64 8.79 -33.73
CA ILE A 205 -7.50 9.58 -33.25
C ILE A 205 -6.49 9.89 -34.37
N LEU A 206 -6.47 9.10 -35.46
CA LEU A 206 -5.54 9.29 -36.58
C LEU A 206 -6.00 10.40 -37.54
N THR A 207 -7.27 10.80 -37.49
CA THR A 207 -7.89 11.71 -38.48
C THR A 207 -8.45 13.01 -37.90
N SER A 208 -8.97 13.02 -36.65
CA SER A 208 -9.42 14.26 -35.99
C SER A 208 -8.32 14.87 -35.12
N LYS A 209 -7.89 16.07 -35.48
CA LYS A 209 -6.90 16.88 -34.74
C LYS A 209 -7.48 17.43 -33.43
N GLU A 210 -8.79 17.63 -33.41
CA GLU A 210 -9.59 18.05 -32.27
C GLU A 210 -9.59 16.94 -31.22
N TYR A 211 -9.83 15.69 -31.64
CA TYR A 211 -9.75 14.52 -30.77
C TYR A 211 -8.31 14.27 -30.27
N GLN A 212 -7.29 14.42 -31.11
CA GLN A 212 -5.89 14.37 -30.67
C GLN A 212 -5.61 15.39 -29.55
N THR A 213 -6.06 16.63 -29.73
CA THR A 213 -5.88 17.72 -28.76
C THR A 213 -6.66 17.48 -27.48
N TRP A 214 -7.93 17.05 -27.59
CA TRP A 214 -8.83 16.74 -26.46
C TRP A 214 -8.31 15.57 -25.62
N PHE A 215 -7.74 14.54 -26.26
CA PHE A 215 -7.23 13.35 -25.58
C PHE A 215 -5.88 13.63 -24.91
N ALA A 216 -4.90 14.15 -25.67
CA ALA A 216 -3.51 14.28 -25.20
C ALA A 216 -3.33 15.32 -24.08
N SER A 217 -4.28 16.25 -23.94
CA SER A 217 -4.36 17.23 -22.84
C SER A 217 -4.92 16.65 -21.54
N ARG A 218 -5.70 15.56 -21.59
CA ARG A 218 -6.35 14.91 -20.44
C ARG A 218 -5.64 13.64 -19.97
N PHE A 219 -5.37 12.71 -20.89
CA PHE A 219 -5.02 11.34 -20.55
C PHE A 219 -3.59 10.99 -20.94
N LYS A 220 -2.85 10.41 -19.99
CA LYS A 220 -1.49 9.85 -20.20
C LYS A 220 -1.46 8.33 -20.14
N TYR A 221 -2.63 7.69 -20.09
CA TYR A 221 -2.83 6.25 -20.12
C TYR A 221 -3.99 5.91 -21.05
N THR A 222 -3.88 4.82 -21.82
CA THR A 222 -4.91 4.40 -22.78
C THR A 222 -4.91 2.88 -23.00
N THR A 223 -6.02 2.38 -23.52
CA THR A 223 -6.07 1.08 -24.22
C THR A 223 -6.65 1.30 -25.62
N PHE A 224 -6.32 0.45 -26.59
CA PHE A 224 -6.87 0.56 -27.95
C PHE A 224 -8.12 -0.31 -28.08
N THR A 225 -9.30 0.30 -28.27
CA THR A 225 -10.60 -0.38 -28.13
C THR A 225 -10.79 -1.59 -29.07
N ASN A 226 -10.17 -1.53 -30.25
CA ASN A 226 -10.25 -2.58 -31.28
C ASN A 226 -8.93 -2.81 -32.03
N SER A 227 -8.11 -1.78 -32.24
CA SER A 227 -7.02 -1.80 -33.25
C SER A 227 -5.95 -2.88 -33.07
N MET A 228 -5.82 -3.48 -31.89
CA MET A 228 -4.88 -4.58 -31.61
C MET A 228 -5.56 -5.97 -31.55
N LYS A 229 -6.91 -6.06 -31.56
CA LYS A 229 -7.65 -7.32 -31.45
C LYS A 229 -7.47 -8.18 -32.70
N TRP A 230 -7.43 -9.51 -32.54
CA TRP A 230 -7.06 -10.43 -33.62
C TRP A 230 -7.93 -10.29 -34.87
N TYR A 231 -9.25 -10.13 -34.71
CA TYR A 231 -10.18 -9.90 -35.84
C TYR A 231 -9.96 -8.57 -36.58
N SER A 232 -9.29 -7.59 -35.98
CA SER A 232 -8.92 -6.33 -36.64
C SER A 232 -7.57 -6.40 -37.35
N THR A 233 -6.67 -7.29 -36.92
CA THR A 233 -5.30 -7.37 -37.44
C THR A 233 -5.02 -8.57 -38.35
N GLU A 234 -5.85 -9.62 -38.37
CA GLU A 234 -5.72 -10.79 -39.27
C GLU A 234 -7.10 -11.26 -39.79
N ILE A 235 -7.71 -10.44 -40.64
CA ILE A 235 -9.07 -10.67 -41.19
C ILE A 235 -9.13 -11.97 -42.01
N LYS A 236 -8.07 -12.26 -42.79
CA LYS A 236 -7.87 -13.53 -43.52
C LYS A 236 -6.62 -14.24 -42.97
N PRO A 237 -6.57 -15.59 -42.97
CA PRO A 237 -5.42 -16.33 -42.45
C PRO A 237 -4.15 -15.95 -43.22
N GLY A 238 -3.09 -15.54 -42.52
CA GLY A 238 -1.83 -15.12 -43.13
C GLY A 238 -1.73 -13.61 -43.41
N GLU A 239 -2.84 -12.93 -43.67
CA GLU A 239 -2.87 -11.50 -44.02
C GLU A 239 -2.88 -10.60 -42.77
N GLU A 240 -1.73 -10.52 -42.10
CA GLU A 240 -1.56 -9.63 -40.94
C GLU A 240 -1.39 -8.15 -41.34
N ASN A 241 -2.17 -7.27 -40.73
CA ASN A 241 -2.12 -5.82 -40.92
C ASN A 241 -2.18 -5.09 -39.57
N TYR A 242 -1.05 -4.50 -39.17
CA TYR A 242 -0.92 -3.74 -37.93
C TYR A 242 -0.90 -2.21 -38.15
N ASN A 243 -1.03 -1.72 -39.39
CA ASN A 243 -0.77 -0.32 -39.75
C ASN A 243 -1.55 0.71 -38.91
N ILE A 244 -2.79 0.40 -38.52
CA ILE A 244 -3.62 1.28 -37.68
C ILE A 244 -3.07 1.33 -36.25
N ALA A 245 -2.77 0.17 -35.65
CA ALA A 245 -2.20 0.11 -34.30
C ALA A 245 -0.78 0.69 -34.25
N ASP A 246 0.07 0.41 -35.25
CA ASP A 246 1.42 0.99 -35.38
C ASP A 246 1.35 2.52 -35.49
N SER A 247 0.38 3.07 -36.24
CA SER A 247 0.15 4.53 -36.31
C SER A 247 -0.37 5.11 -34.99
N MET A 248 -1.25 4.41 -34.28
CA MET A 248 -1.74 4.85 -32.97
C MET A 248 -0.63 4.79 -31.90
N MET A 249 0.27 3.79 -31.97
CA MET A 249 1.47 3.72 -31.13
C MET A 249 2.44 4.88 -31.40
N ALA A 250 2.57 5.33 -32.66
CA ALA A 250 3.35 6.52 -32.98
C ALA A 250 2.75 7.79 -32.34
N PHE A 251 1.43 7.96 -32.41
CA PHE A 251 0.73 9.09 -31.77
C PHE A 251 0.88 9.07 -30.23
N THR A 252 0.68 7.92 -29.58
CA THR A 252 0.80 7.82 -28.12
C THR A 252 2.23 8.06 -27.65
N LYS A 253 3.23 7.51 -28.35
CA LYS A 253 4.66 7.77 -28.11
C LYS A 253 5.01 9.25 -28.24
N GLN A 254 4.52 9.94 -29.28
CA GLN A 254 4.75 11.38 -29.48
C GLN A 254 4.17 12.23 -28.34
N ASN A 255 3.06 11.80 -27.73
CA ASN A 255 2.33 12.56 -26.71
C ASN A 255 2.62 12.12 -25.25
N ASN A 256 3.60 11.22 -25.06
CA ASN A 256 3.95 10.58 -23.79
C ASN A 256 2.75 9.89 -23.11
N ILE A 257 1.99 9.11 -23.88
CA ILE A 257 0.82 8.35 -23.42
C ILE A 257 1.20 6.86 -23.34
N CYS A 258 1.06 6.25 -22.16
CA CYS A 258 1.29 4.82 -21.94
C CYS A 258 0.11 3.98 -22.43
N VAL A 259 0.38 2.81 -23.05
CA VAL A 259 -0.64 1.95 -23.66
C VAL A 259 -0.69 0.59 -22.98
N ARG A 260 -1.91 0.12 -22.64
CA ARG A 260 -2.19 -1.30 -22.36
C ARG A 260 -2.51 -2.00 -23.69
N GLY A 261 -1.82 -3.09 -23.99
CA GLY A 261 -2.09 -3.91 -25.17
C GLY A 261 -3.33 -4.75 -24.98
N HIS A 262 -4.37 -4.48 -25.76
CA HIS A 262 -5.67 -5.13 -25.64
C HIS A 262 -6.17 -5.59 -27.03
N ASN A 263 -6.12 -6.88 -27.37
CA ASN A 263 -5.65 -8.02 -26.57
C ASN A 263 -4.90 -9.04 -27.45
N VAL A 264 -4.12 -9.92 -26.82
CA VAL A 264 -3.41 -10.99 -27.55
C VAL A 264 -4.44 -11.99 -28.09
N LEU A 265 -5.26 -12.54 -27.19
CA LEU A 265 -6.36 -13.48 -27.45
C LEU A 265 -7.63 -13.09 -26.68
N TRP A 266 -8.78 -13.34 -27.29
CA TRP A 266 -10.11 -13.22 -26.67
C TRP A 266 -10.72 -14.62 -26.67
N ASP A 267 -11.15 -15.18 -25.54
CA ASP A 267 -11.67 -16.56 -25.47
C ASP A 267 -13.16 -16.67 -25.86
N ALA A 268 -13.83 -15.54 -26.07
CA ALA A 268 -15.22 -15.47 -26.50
C ALA A 268 -15.39 -16.04 -27.92
N PRO A 269 -16.23 -17.09 -28.13
CA PRO A 269 -16.36 -17.75 -29.42
C PRO A 269 -16.91 -16.84 -30.52
N ASP A 270 -17.80 -15.90 -30.22
CA ASP A 270 -18.41 -15.03 -31.23
C ASP A 270 -17.37 -14.08 -31.86
N LYS A 271 -16.38 -13.63 -31.07
CA LYS A 271 -15.30 -12.71 -31.49
C LYS A 271 -14.22 -13.35 -32.37
N GLN A 272 -14.19 -14.68 -32.49
CA GLN A 272 -13.25 -15.34 -33.41
C GLN A 272 -13.68 -15.10 -34.87
N THR A 273 -12.72 -14.91 -35.78
CA THR A 273 -13.02 -14.87 -37.22
C THR A 273 -13.59 -16.22 -37.68
N GLN A 274 -14.33 -16.23 -38.80
CA GLN A 274 -14.90 -17.47 -39.31
C GLN A 274 -13.82 -18.49 -39.70
N TRP A 275 -12.65 -18.03 -40.15
CA TRP A 275 -11.52 -18.91 -40.47
C TRP A 275 -10.94 -19.58 -39.21
N VAL A 276 -10.72 -18.84 -38.11
CA VAL A 276 -10.27 -19.38 -36.81
C VAL A 276 -11.29 -20.38 -36.25
N LYS A 277 -12.59 -20.12 -36.40
CA LYS A 277 -13.66 -21.05 -36.00
C LYS A 277 -13.56 -22.39 -36.72
N SER A 278 -13.27 -22.40 -38.02
CA SER A 278 -13.19 -23.61 -38.85
C SER A 278 -11.93 -24.46 -38.70
N LEU A 279 -10.85 -23.94 -38.08
CA LEU A 279 -9.60 -24.69 -37.95
C LEU A 279 -9.75 -25.95 -37.08
N SER A 280 -9.05 -27.03 -37.47
CA SER A 280 -8.77 -28.18 -36.60
C SER A 280 -7.88 -27.76 -35.43
N SER A 281 -7.81 -28.57 -34.37
CA SER A 281 -6.99 -28.27 -33.18
C SER A 281 -5.51 -28.05 -33.50
N GLU A 282 -4.96 -28.71 -34.52
CA GLU A 282 -3.54 -28.61 -34.87
C GLU A 282 -3.24 -27.37 -35.73
N GLU A 283 -4.13 -27.02 -36.65
CA GLU A 283 -4.05 -25.76 -37.39
C GLU A 283 -4.29 -24.55 -36.47
N LEU A 284 -5.25 -24.68 -35.54
CA LEU A 284 -5.55 -23.63 -34.57
C LEU A 284 -4.40 -23.38 -33.61
N ARG A 285 -3.74 -24.45 -33.11
CA ARG A 285 -2.51 -24.32 -32.30
C ARG A 285 -1.46 -23.47 -33.03
N LYS A 286 -1.15 -23.82 -34.28
CA LYS A 286 -0.21 -23.07 -35.13
C LYS A 286 -0.64 -21.62 -35.40
N ALA A 287 -1.94 -21.39 -35.63
CA ALA A 287 -2.48 -20.04 -35.81
C ALA A 287 -2.35 -19.18 -34.55
N VAL A 288 -2.63 -19.75 -33.37
CA VAL A 288 -2.50 -19.05 -32.08
C VAL A 288 -1.03 -18.81 -31.72
N GLU A 289 -0.14 -19.79 -31.90
CA GLU A 289 1.31 -19.61 -31.73
C GLU A 289 1.86 -18.51 -32.65
N LYS A 290 1.45 -18.48 -33.92
CA LYS A 290 1.81 -17.40 -34.86
C LYS A 290 1.30 -16.06 -34.34
N ARG A 291 0.02 -15.97 -33.94
CA ARG A 291 -0.62 -14.76 -33.40
C ARG A 291 0.13 -14.21 -32.19
N VAL A 292 0.39 -15.04 -31.18
CA VAL A 292 1.12 -14.66 -29.97
C VAL A 292 2.54 -14.17 -30.32
N ASN A 293 3.27 -14.92 -31.16
CA ASN A 293 4.58 -14.50 -31.64
C ASN A 293 4.55 -13.13 -32.34
N SER A 294 3.62 -12.92 -33.26
CA SER A 294 3.58 -11.71 -34.10
C SER A 294 3.21 -10.45 -33.29
N VAL A 295 2.11 -10.51 -32.51
CA VAL A 295 1.60 -9.33 -31.81
C VAL A 295 2.43 -8.97 -30.57
N VAL A 296 2.89 -9.97 -29.80
CA VAL A 296 3.68 -9.71 -28.58
C VAL A 296 5.10 -9.27 -28.94
N SER A 297 5.72 -9.84 -29.98
CA SER A 297 7.06 -9.41 -30.41
C SER A 297 7.06 -7.99 -31.00
N ARG A 298 5.99 -7.60 -31.72
CA ARG A 298 5.87 -6.27 -32.34
C ARG A 298 5.85 -5.14 -31.32
N TYR A 299 5.11 -5.30 -30.22
CA TYR A 299 4.95 -4.25 -29.19
C TYR A 299 5.76 -4.50 -27.92
N ARG A 300 6.67 -5.48 -27.94
CA ARG A 300 7.58 -5.83 -26.84
C ARG A 300 8.24 -4.59 -26.22
N GLY A 301 8.05 -4.38 -24.92
CA GLY A 301 8.63 -3.25 -24.19
C GLY A 301 8.12 -1.85 -24.60
N GLN A 302 7.08 -1.76 -25.44
CA GLN A 302 6.41 -0.49 -25.80
C GLN A 302 5.10 -0.27 -25.01
N LEU A 303 4.68 -1.26 -24.22
CA LEU A 303 3.42 -1.32 -23.49
C LEU A 303 3.66 -1.43 -21.99
N ILE A 304 2.69 -0.98 -21.18
CA ILE A 304 2.74 -1.11 -19.72
C ILE A 304 2.07 -2.40 -19.19
N ALA A 305 1.22 -3.02 -20.01
CA ALA A 305 0.48 -4.23 -19.68
C ALA A 305 0.01 -4.92 -20.97
N TRP A 306 -0.19 -6.23 -20.90
CA TRP A 306 -0.88 -7.03 -21.91
C TRP A 306 -2.14 -7.66 -21.30
N ASP A 307 -3.31 -7.46 -21.91
CA ASP A 307 -4.43 -8.39 -21.73
C ASP A 307 -4.16 -9.60 -22.63
N VAL A 308 -3.65 -10.69 -22.04
CA VAL A 308 -3.22 -11.87 -22.81
C VAL A 308 -4.42 -12.72 -23.19
N MET A 309 -5.23 -13.09 -22.19
CA MET A 309 -6.51 -13.78 -22.38
C MET A 309 -7.63 -12.91 -21.80
N ASN A 310 -8.56 -12.49 -22.66
CA ASN A 310 -9.79 -11.82 -22.27
C ASN A 310 -10.95 -12.82 -22.19
N GLU A 311 -11.71 -12.79 -21.10
CA GLU A 311 -12.94 -13.55 -20.86
C GLU A 311 -12.79 -15.09 -20.77
N ASN A 312 -11.64 -15.53 -20.23
CA ASN A 312 -11.23 -16.93 -20.01
C ASN A 312 -11.78 -17.55 -18.70
N LEU A 313 -12.64 -16.84 -17.98
CA LEU A 313 -13.58 -17.42 -16.99
C LEU A 313 -15.01 -17.54 -17.53
N HIS A 314 -15.37 -16.71 -18.51
CA HIS A 314 -16.70 -16.73 -19.14
C HIS A 314 -16.82 -17.78 -20.24
N PHE A 315 -15.72 -18.05 -20.93
CA PHE A 315 -15.59 -18.93 -22.07
C PHE A 315 -14.34 -19.82 -21.93
N SER A 316 -14.14 -20.70 -22.91
CA SER A 316 -13.13 -21.76 -22.89
C SER A 316 -12.69 -22.18 -24.31
N PHE A 317 -12.92 -21.36 -25.34
CA PHE A 317 -12.73 -21.72 -26.75
C PHE A 317 -11.36 -22.32 -27.06
N PHE A 318 -10.28 -21.76 -26.49
CA PHE A 318 -8.94 -22.32 -26.68
C PHE A 318 -8.69 -23.56 -25.83
N GLU A 319 -9.17 -23.61 -24.58
CA GLU A 319 -9.00 -24.78 -23.69
C GLU A 319 -9.77 -26.01 -24.20
N ASP A 320 -10.99 -25.82 -24.72
CA ASP A 320 -11.84 -26.89 -25.27
C ASP A 320 -11.27 -27.48 -26.56
N LYS A 321 -10.69 -26.65 -27.44
CA LYS A 321 -10.12 -27.11 -28.72
C LYS A 321 -8.68 -27.63 -28.60
N LEU A 322 -7.86 -27.04 -27.72
CA LEU A 322 -6.40 -27.26 -27.70
C LEU A 322 -5.91 -28.00 -26.46
N GLY A 323 -6.76 -28.11 -25.42
CA GLY A 323 -6.48 -28.75 -24.14
C GLY A 323 -6.48 -27.76 -22.98
N LYS A 324 -6.93 -28.22 -21.80
CA LYS A 324 -7.14 -27.44 -20.55
C LYS A 324 -5.98 -26.54 -20.06
N ASN A 325 -4.78 -26.66 -20.63
CA ASN A 325 -3.60 -25.87 -20.25
C ASN A 325 -3.33 -24.71 -21.24
N ALA A 326 -4.01 -24.64 -22.39
CA ALA A 326 -3.66 -23.77 -23.51
C ALA A 326 -3.55 -22.28 -23.13
N SER A 327 -4.47 -21.77 -22.31
CA SER A 327 -4.40 -20.40 -21.80
C SER A 327 -3.08 -20.13 -21.08
N ALA A 328 -2.73 -20.99 -20.11
CA ALA A 328 -1.50 -20.87 -19.32
C ALA A 328 -0.22 -21.01 -20.16
N GLU A 329 -0.27 -21.84 -21.21
CA GLU A 329 0.77 -21.96 -22.22
C GLU A 329 0.98 -20.63 -22.98
N TYR A 330 -0.10 -19.95 -23.39
CA TYR A 330 -0.01 -18.65 -24.07
C TYR A 330 0.37 -17.48 -23.15
N TYR A 331 0.07 -17.53 -21.85
CA TYR A 331 0.70 -16.64 -20.86
C TYR A 331 2.21 -16.86 -20.77
N SER A 332 2.64 -18.11 -20.62
CA SER A 332 4.05 -18.48 -20.55
C SER A 332 4.82 -18.07 -21.81
N MET A 333 4.21 -18.25 -22.99
CA MET A 333 4.74 -17.82 -24.28
C MET A 333 4.85 -16.30 -24.38
N SER A 334 3.80 -15.56 -24.00
CA SER A 334 3.80 -14.08 -24.01
C SER A 334 4.87 -13.51 -23.07
N TYR A 335 5.05 -14.12 -21.89
CA TYR A 335 6.11 -13.78 -20.93
C TYR A 335 7.52 -14.04 -21.45
N LYS A 336 7.74 -15.17 -22.13
CA LYS A 336 9.04 -15.48 -22.76
C LYS A 336 9.40 -14.47 -23.86
N ILE A 337 8.41 -13.92 -24.57
CA ILE A 337 8.60 -12.88 -25.58
C ILE A 337 8.84 -11.50 -24.93
N ASP A 338 8.00 -11.08 -23.97
CA ASP A 338 8.08 -9.76 -23.33
C ASP A 338 8.13 -9.81 -21.79
N PRO A 339 9.25 -10.26 -21.19
CA PRO A 339 9.34 -10.57 -19.76
C PRO A 339 9.33 -9.35 -18.81
N LYS A 340 9.28 -8.12 -19.35
CA LYS A 340 9.19 -6.88 -18.55
C LYS A 340 7.76 -6.34 -18.43
N THR A 341 6.82 -6.83 -19.22
CA THR A 341 5.44 -6.33 -19.27
C THR A 341 4.54 -7.17 -18.36
N VAL A 342 3.59 -6.53 -17.67
CA VAL A 342 2.66 -7.25 -16.78
C VAL A 342 1.57 -7.95 -17.59
N MET A 343 1.39 -9.23 -17.36
CA MET A 343 0.43 -10.09 -18.06
C MET A 343 -0.89 -10.15 -17.29
N PHE A 344 -1.93 -9.53 -17.82
CA PHE A 344 -3.27 -9.49 -17.22
C PHE A 344 -4.19 -10.56 -17.82
N MET A 345 -4.99 -11.16 -16.93
CA MET A 345 -6.29 -11.71 -17.29
C MET A 345 -7.33 -10.59 -17.17
N ASN A 346 -8.33 -10.57 -18.05
CA ASN A 346 -9.30 -9.47 -18.12
C ASN A 346 -10.73 -10.01 -18.25
N GLU A 347 -11.63 -9.60 -17.36
CA GLU A 347 -13.00 -10.14 -17.22
C GLU A 347 -14.03 -9.06 -16.90
N TYR A 348 -15.24 -9.17 -17.43
CA TYR A 348 -16.41 -8.41 -17.00
C TYR A 348 -17.15 -9.06 -15.82
N ASN A 349 -18.26 -8.46 -15.37
CA ASN A 349 -19.18 -8.88 -14.32
C ASN A 349 -18.62 -9.11 -12.90
N ALA A 350 -17.30 -9.30 -12.75
CA ALA A 350 -16.61 -9.57 -11.50
C ALA A 350 -17.00 -8.60 -10.36
N ILE A 351 -17.04 -7.30 -10.66
CA ILE A 351 -17.39 -6.22 -9.71
C ILE A 351 -18.76 -5.58 -10.00
N GLU A 352 -19.28 -5.82 -11.19
CA GLU A 352 -20.47 -5.17 -11.73
C GLU A 352 -21.76 -5.89 -11.34
N TYR A 353 -21.77 -7.23 -11.43
CA TYR A 353 -22.97 -8.04 -11.23
C TYR A 353 -22.71 -9.27 -10.34
N SER A 354 -23.07 -9.13 -9.06
CA SER A 354 -23.03 -10.17 -8.01
C SER A 354 -23.83 -11.43 -8.30
N GLY A 355 -24.67 -11.42 -9.34
CA GLY A 355 -25.43 -12.59 -9.79
C GLY A 355 -24.74 -13.43 -10.85
N ASP A 356 -23.60 -12.99 -11.42
CA ASP A 356 -22.83 -13.85 -12.32
C ASP A 356 -22.06 -14.91 -11.51
N LYS A 357 -22.39 -16.18 -11.74
CA LYS A 357 -21.73 -17.31 -11.07
C LYS A 357 -20.58 -17.89 -11.89
N LYS A 358 -20.32 -17.39 -13.11
CA LYS A 358 -19.12 -17.76 -13.89
C LYS A 358 -17.87 -17.14 -13.29
N VAL A 359 -17.90 -15.84 -12.98
CA VAL A 359 -16.77 -15.11 -12.39
C VAL A 359 -16.98 -14.90 -10.90
N THR A 360 -16.26 -15.70 -10.10
CA THR A 360 -16.14 -15.52 -8.65
C THR A 360 -14.70 -15.19 -8.27
N PRO A 361 -14.44 -14.52 -7.13
CA PRO A 361 -13.07 -14.24 -6.68
C PRO A 361 -12.21 -15.50 -6.57
N GLU A 362 -12.76 -16.64 -6.14
CA GLU A 362 -12.01 -17.90 -6.05
C GLU A 362 -11.78 -18.55 -7.43
N LYS A 363 -12.70 -18.42 -8.38
CA LYS A 363 -12.48 -18.90 -9.76
C LYS A 363 -11.41 -18.09 -10.47
N TYR A 364 -11.46 -16.76 -10.30
CA TYR A 364 -10.45 -15.84 -10.81
C TYR A 364 -9.07 -16.15 -10.20
N LYS A 365 -9.01 -16.29 -8.87
CA LYS A 365 -7.81 -16.77 -8.16
C LYS A 365 -7.30 -18.09 -8.73
N LYS A 366 -8.16 -19.11 -8.86
CA LYS A 366 -7.78 -20.45 -9.33
C LYS A 366 -7.20 -20.40 -10.75
N LYS A 367 -7.80 -19.66 -11.69
CA LYS A 367 -7.28 -19.53 -13.05
C LYS A 367 -5.92 -18.80 -13.07
N LEU A 368 -5.72 -17.78 -12.22
CA LEU A 368 -4.40 -17.16 -12.06
C LEU A 368 -3.36 -18.08 -11.40
N GLU A 369 -3.77 -18.96 -10.47
CA GLU A 369 -2.89 -19.98 -9.88
C GLU A 369 -2.51 -21.05 -10.92
N GLU A 370 -3.46 -21.50 -11.76
CA GLU A 370 -3.19 -22.36 -12.93
C GLU A 370 -2.15 -21.71 -13.86
N ILE A 371 -2.38 -20.46 -14.28
CA ILE A 371 -1.47 -19.67 -15.14
C ILE A 371 -0.07 -19.53 -14.54
N ARG A 372 0.04 -19.22 -13.25
CA ARG A 372 1.33 -19.00 -12.57
C ARG A 372 2.07 -20.28 -12.21
N SER A 373 1.38 -21.42 -12.12
CA SER A 373 1.97 -22.73 -11.85
C SER A 373 2.49 -23.45 -13.11
N PHE A 374 2.21 -22.91 -14.30
CA PHE A 374 2.62 -23.52 -15.56
C PHE A 374 4.15 -23.38 -15.81
N PRO A 375 4.84 -24.43 -16.30
CA PRO A 375 6.30 -24.41 -16.46
C PRO A 375 6.82 -23.30 -17.39
N GLY A 376 7.87 -22.59 -16.97
CA GLY A 376 8.43 -21.47 -17.72
C GLY A 376 7.71 -20.14 -17.47
N SER A 377 6.83 -20.07 -16.46
CA SER A 377 6.17 -18.85 -15.97
C SER A 377 6.82 -18.31 -14.67
N GLU A 378 8.01 -18.81 -14.31
CA GLU A 378 8.71 -18.44 -13.08
C GLU A 378 9.14 -16.97 -13.14
N GLY A 379 8.74 -16.18 -12.15
CA GLY A 379 8.96 -14.72 -12.12
C GLY A 379 7.98 -13.89 -12.97
N MET A 380 7.04 -14.52 -13.68
CA MET A 380 6.06 -13.80 -14.51
C MET A 380 5.26 -12.79 -13.70
N LEU A 381 5.30 -11.52 -14.15
CA LEU A 381 4.49 -10.45 -13.61
C LEU A 381 3.04 -10.63 -14.07
N VAL A 382 2.12 -10.83 -13.13
CA VAL A 382 0.69 -11.09 -13.42
C VAL A 382 -0.20 -10.04 -12.79
N GLY A 383 -1.20 -9.56 -13.54
CA GLY A 383 -2.17 -8.55 -13.11
C GLY A 383 -3.62 -9.05 -13.16
N ILE A 384 -4.49 -8.33 -12.45
CA ILE A 384 -5.93 -8.59 -12.34
C ILE A 384 -6.68 -7.49 -13.09
N GLY A 385 -7.25 -7.81 -14.26
CA GLY A 385 -8.05 -6.91 -15.08
C GLY A 385 -9.53 -7.14 -14.84
N LEU A 386 -10.24 -6.07 -14.50
CA LEU A 386 -11.68 -6.06 -14.24
C LEU A 386 -12.28 -5.00 -15.16
N GLN A 387 -13.06 -5.40 -16.17
CA GLN A 387 -13.53 -4.49 -17.23
C GLN A 387 -14.31 -3.31 -16.63
N GLY A 388 -15.32 -3.58 -15.79
CA GLY A 388 -16.09 -2.52 -15.15
C GLY A 388 -17.19 -1.97 -16.06
N HIS A 389 -17.86 -2.85 -16.80
CA HIS A 389 -19.00 -2.51 -17.65
C HIS A 389 -20.29 -2.52 -16.82
N PHE A 390 -20.60 -1.41 -16.14
CA PHE A 390 -21.78 -1.29 -15.28
C PHE A 390 -23.04 -0.99 -16.11
N THR A 391 -24.07 -1.82 -15.92
CA THR A 391 -25.37 -1.63 -16.55
C THR A 391 -26.20 -0.52 -15.90
N ALA A 392 -27.30 -0.12 -16.53
CA ALA A 392 -28.14 0.99 -16.05
C ALA A 392 -28.79 0.68 -14.67
N GLY A 393 -29.00 1.72 -13.87
CA GLY A 393 -29.34 1.61 -12.45
C GLY A 393 -28.16 1.80 -11.49
N GLN A 394 -28.45 1.91 -10.19
CA GLN A 394 -27.43 2.21 -9.17
C GLN A 394 -26.40 1.08 -9.04
N PRO A 395 -25.09 1.35 -9.23
CA PRO A 395 -24.04 0.36 -9.09
C PRO A 395 -23.90 -0.08 -7.63
N ASN A 396 -23.67 -1.38 -7.43
CA ASN A 396 -23.49 -1.98 -6.11
C ASN A 396 -22.03 -1.85 -5.62
N VAL A 397 -21.62 -0.62 -5.28
CA VAL A 397 -20.24 -0.35 -4.85
C VAL A 397 -19.83 -1.09 -3.56
N ALA A 398 -20.80 -1.57 -2.77
CA ALA A 398 -20.54 -2.44 -1.61
C ALA A 398 -20.13 -3.86 -2.03
N TYR A 399 -20.73 -4.41 -3.09
CA TYR A 399 -20.26 -5.66 -3.72
C TYR A 399 -18.91 -5.47 -4.41
N MET A 400 -18.72 -4.38 -5.17
CA MET A 400 -17.43 -4.03 -5.78
C MET A 400 -16.29 -4.01 -4.74
N ARG A 401 -16.49 -3.34 -3.58
CA ARG A 401 -15.53 -3.39 -2.46
C ARG A 401 -15.24 -4.82 -2.01
N SER A 402 -16.25 -5.68 -1.88
CA SER A 402 -16.07 -7.05 -1.41
C SER A 402 -15.20 -7.92 -2.34
N VAL A 403 -15.34 -7.71 -3.65
CA VAL A 403 -14.56 -8.42 -4.68
C VAL A 403 -13.14 -7.88 -4.76
N LEU A 404 -12.97 -6.54 -4.74
CA LEU A 404 -11.64 -5.91 -4.71
C LEU A 404 -10.87 -6.30 -3.43
N ASP A 405 -11.54 -6.33 -2.27
CA ASP A 405 -11.01 -6.84 -1.01
C ASP A 405 -10.53 -8.30 -1.19
N ALA A 406 -11.38 -9.18 -1.74
CA ALA A 406 -11.08 -10.60 -1.93
C ALA A 406 -9.88 -10.84 -2.86
N LEU A 407 -9.88 -10.21 -4.03
CA LEU A 407 -8.83 -10.33 -5.05
C LEU A 407 -7.49 -9.72 -4.58
N SER A 408 -7.51 -8.63 -3.80
CA SER A 408 -6.28 -7.97 -3.34
C SER A 408 -5.42 -8.82 -2.39
N ASN A 409 -5.99 -9.86 -1.77
CA ASN A 409 -5.24 -10.82 -0.96
C ASN A 409 -4.22 -11.66 -1.77
N LEU A 410 -4.28 -11.60 -3.11
CA LEU A 410 -3.29 -12.23 -4.00
C LEU A 410 -1.97 -11.45 -4.08
N GLY A 411 -1.93 -10.19 -3.64
CA GLY A 411 -0.76 -9.32 -3.77
C GLY A 411 -0.41 -8.98 -5.21
N LEU A 412 -1.38 -9.05 -6.12
CA LEU A 412 -1.26 -8.71 -7.54
C LEU A 412 -1.95 -7.37 -7.84
N PRO A 413 -1.44 -6.56 -8.78
CA PRO A 413 -2.02 -5.26 -9.13
C PRO A 413 -3.40 -5.44 -9.79
N ILE A 414 -4.43 -4.81 -9.21
CA ILE A 414 -5.78 -4.77 -9.80
C ILE A 414 -5.91 -3.51 -10.66
N TRP A 415 -6.43 -3.65 -11.88
CA TRP A 415 -6.80 -2.53 -12.74
C TRP A 415 -8.28 -2.61 -13.08
N LEU A 416 -8.95 -1.45 -13.06
CA LEU A 416 -10.24 -1.30 -13.72
C LEU A 416 -9.96 -0.91 -15.17
N THR A 417 -10.22 -1.79 -16.11
CA THR A 417 -9.56 -1.75 -17.44
C THR A 417 -10.39 -1.08 -18.52
N GLU A 418 -11.72 -1.10 -18.42
CA GLU A 418 -12.65 -0.72 -19.48
C GLU A 418 -13.91 -0.02 -18.90
N VAL A 419 -13.75 0.78 -17.84
CA VAL A 419 -14.87 1.30 -17.03
C VAL A 419 -15.87 2.08 -17.85
N SER A 420 -17.12 1.61 -17.87
CA SER A 420 -18.26 2.26 -18.51
C SER A 420 -19.50 2.16 -17.64
N VAL A 421 -20.45 3.06 -17.87
CA VAL A 421 -21.79 3.02 -17.27
C VAL A 421 -22.79 3.21 -18.40
N ASP A 422 -23.78 2.32 -18.51
CA ASP A 422 -24.88 2.46 -19.48
C ASP A 422 -25.68 3.76 -19.28
N LYS A 423 -26.52 4.09 -20.27
CA LYS A 423 -27.36 5.30 -20.24
C LYS A 423 -28.41 5.23 -19.14
N ASP A 424 -28.26 6.10 -18.15
CA ASP A 424 -29.17 6.30 -17.03
C ASP A 424 -29.26 7.81 -16.72
N PRO A 425 -30.41 8.36 -16.27
CA PRO A 425 -30.51 9.76 -15.83
C PRO A 425 -29.47 10.17 -14.76
N ASN A 426 -28.89 9.20 -14.05
CA ASN A 426 -27.89 9.37 -13.00
C ASN A 426 -26.49 8.86 -13.42
N GLN A 427 -26.27 8.53 -14.70
CA GLN A 427 -25.02 7.92 -15.23
C GLN A 427 -23.74 8.59 -14.69
N ALA A 428 -23.69 9.92 -14.66
CA ALA A 428 -22.55 10.68 -14.14
C ALA A 428 -22.33 10.47 -12.62
N GLN A 429 -23.40 10.43 -11.82
CA GLN A 429 -23.31 10.16 -10.37
C GLN A 429 -22.82 8.73 -10.12
N TYR A 430 -23.32 7.76 -10.89
CA TYR A 430 -22.90 6.36 -10.80
C TYR A 430 -21.44 6.17 -11.22
N LEU A 431 -21.00 6.83 -12.31
CA LEU A 431 -19.60 6.88 -12.72
C LEU A 431 -18.72 7.45 -11.59
N GLU A 432 -19.13 8.55 -10.95
CA GLU A 432 -18.40 9.11 -9.82
C GLU A 432 -18.30 8.13 -8.63
N GLU A 433 -19.38 7.42 -8.30
CA GLU A 433 -19.39 6.41 -7.24
C GLU A 433 -18.44 5.23 -7.55
N ILE A 434 -18.45 4.72 -8.78
CA ILE A 434 -17.58 3.62 -9.26
C ILE A 434 -16.10 4.04 -9.25
N LEU A 435 -15.78 5.19 -9.87
CA LEU A 435 -14.40 5.66 -9.99
C LEU A 435 -13.78 5.93 -8.61
N ARG A 436 -14.55 6.53 -7.69
CA ARG A 436 -14.12 6.75 -6.29
C ARG A 436 -13.93 5.45 -5.53
N GLU A 437 -14.76 4.44 -5.79
CA GLU A 437 -14.62 3.13 -5.16
C GLU A 437 -13.32 2.45 -5.58
N GLY A 438 -13.01 2.44 -6.88
CA GLY A 438 -11.74 1.94 -7.42
C GLY A 438 -10.53 2.72 -6.88
N TYR A 439 -10.52 4.04 -7.03
CA TYR A 439 -9.37 4.87 -6.66
C TYR A 439 -9.05 4.81 -5.15
N SER A 440 -10.05 4.65 -4.29
CA SER A 440 -9.87 4.48 -2.84
C SER A 440 -9.52 3.05 -2.38
N HIS A 441 -9.42 2.08 -3.30
CA HIS A 441 -9.06 0.70 -2.95
C HIS A 441 -7.53 0.48 -2.96
N PRO A 442 -6.92 -0.07 -1.89
CA PRO A 442 -5.46 -0.23 -1.80
C PRO A 442 -4.86 -1.17 -2.85
N GLY A 443 -5.58 -2.21 -3.27
CA GLY A 443 -5.13 -3.14 -4.31
C GLY A 443 -5.36 -2.67 -5.74
N VAL A 444 -6.06 -1.54 -5.95
CA VAL A 444 -6.25 -0.98 -7.30
C VAL A 444 -5.07 -0.07 -7.63
N GLU A 445 -4.44 -0.33 -8.77
CA GLU A 445 -3.24 0.36 -9.26
C GLU A 445 -3.43 1.08 -10.60
N GLY A 446 -4.63 1.00 -11.20
CA GLY A 446 -4.97 1.82 -12.37
C GLY A 446 -6.45 1.76 -12.74
N ILE A 447 -6.91 2.78 -13.47
CA ILE A 447 -8.26 2.89 -14.04
C ILE A 447 -8.15 3.38 -15.47
N ILE A 448 -8.82 2.71 -16.41
CA ILE A 448 -9.11 3.21 -17.75
C ILE A 448 -10.62 3.16 -17.96
N THR A 449 -11.20 4.24 -18.49
CA THR A 449 -12.62 4.28 -18.87
C THR A 449 -12.81 3.93 -20.34
N PHE A 450 -13.79 3.10 -20.69
CA PHE A 450 -14.09 2.76 -22.09
C PHE A 450 -15.02 3.80 -22.72
N SER A 451 -14.49 5.03 -22.81
CA SER A 451 -15.24 6.24 -23.16
C SER A 451 -14.40 7.19 -24.04
N GLY A 452 -14.99 8.31 -24.44
CA GLY A 452 -14.36 9.33 -25.28
C GLY A 452 -15.39 10.33 -25.80
N PRO A 453 -15.06 11.17 -26.80
CA PRO A 453 -15.99 12.13 -27.39
C PRO A 453 -16.96 11.42 -28.36
N ILE A 454 -18.20 11.89 -28.45
CA ILE A 454 -19.25 11.25 -29.26
C ILE A 454 -18.89 11.20 -30.76
N ILE A 455 -18.17 12.21 -31.27
CA ILE A 455 -17.69 12.29 -32.66
C ILE A 455 -16.63 11.21 -32.99
N ALA A 456 -15.91 10.70 -31.98
CA ALA A 456 -15.05 9.53 -32.15
C ALA A 456 -15.82 8.20 -32.07
N GLY A 457 -17.15 8.22 -31.87
CA GLY A 457 -18.04 7.05 -31.87
C GLY A 457 -18.42 6.52 -30.49
N PHE A 458 -17.98 7.14 -29.39
CA PHE A 458 -18.36 6.72 -28.03
C PHE A 458 -19.77 7.20 -27.70
N LYS A 459 -20.78 6.38 -27.98
CA LYS A 459 -22.19 6.76 -27.90
C LYS A 459 -22.86 6.50 -26.56
N ASP A 460 -22.30 5.62 -25.73
CA ASP A 460 -22.99 5.10 -24.55
C ASP A 460 -22.66 5.89 -23.28
N MET A 461 -21.37 6.10 -23.04
CA MET A 461 -20.86 7.06 -22.05
C MET A 461 -19.94 8.10 -22.72
N PRO A 462 -20.48 9.01 -23.55
CA PRO A 462 -19.68 10.09 -24.13
C PRO A 462 -19.15 11.01 -23.02
N LEU A 463 -17.86 11.36 -23.06
CA LEU A 463 -17.26 12.38 -22.19
C LEU A 463 -17.37 13.79 -22.80
N ALA A 464 -17.57 13.90 -24.11
CA ALA A 464 -17.78 15.18 -24.79
C ALA A 464 -18.77 15.09 -25.96
N ASP A 465 -19.42 16.20 -26.29
CA ASP A 465 -20.38 16.37 -27.38
C ASP A 465 -19.70 16.46 -28.76
N GLU A 466 -20.48 16.72 -29.80
CA GLU A 466 -20.01 16.84 -31.19
C GLU A 466 -19.08 18.05 -31.41
N ASN A 467 -19.10 19.03 -30.51
CA ASN A 467 -18.29 20.24 -30.50
C ASN A 467 -17.13 20.17 -29.49
N PHE A 468 -16.91 19.01 -28.85
CA PHE A 468 -15.97 18.77 -27.76
C PHE A 468 -16.24 19.53 -26.44
N HIS A 469 -17.46 20.04 -26.21
CA HIS A 469 -17.91 20.44 -24.87
C HIS A 469 -18.07 19.22 -23.98
N ASN A 470 -17.77 19.33 -22.68
CA ASN A 470 -17.97 18.22 -21.74
C ASN A 470 -19.46 17.81 -21.64
N THR A 471 -19.68 16.51 -21.48
CA THR A 471 -20.94 15.98 -20.94
C THR A 471 -20.89 15.95 -19.41
N PRO A 472 -22.00 15.69 -18.69
CA PRO A 472 -21.96 15.44 -17.24
C PRO A 472 -21.02 14.30 -16.82
N ALA A 473 -20.76 13.31 -17.69
CA ALA A 473 -19.76 12.27 -17.45
C ALA A 473 -18.32 12.80 -17.65
N GLY A 474 -18.11 13.65 -18.65
CA GLY A 474 -16.85 14.39 -18.84
C GLY A 474 -16.50 15.29 -17.67
N ASP A 475 -17.47 16.04 -17.14
CA ASP A 475 -17.29 16.89 -15.96
C ASP A 475 -16.95 16.08 -14.69
N VAL A 476 -17.48 14.86 -14.56
CA VAL A 476 -17.06 13.94 -13.50
C VAL A 476 -15.61 13.50 -13.68
N VAL A 477 -15.19 13.13 -14.90
CA VAL A 477 -13.80 12.71 -15.16
C VAL A 477 -12.83 13.88 -14.95
N ASP A 478 -13.09 15.06 -15.52
CA ASP A 478 -12.24 16.24 -15.38
C ASP A 478 -12.17 16.73 -13.92
N LYS A 479 -13.28 16.64 -13.16
CA LYS A 479 -13.30 16.89 -11.70
C LYS A 479 -12.40 15.92 -10.93
N LEU A 480 -12.46 14.62 -11.24
CA LEU A 480 -11.67 13.60 -10.54
C LEU A 480 -10.18 13.67 -10.91
N LEU A 481 -9.86 13.92 -12.18
CA LEU A 481 -8.49 14.25 -12.63
C LEU A 481 -7.93 15.48 -11.93
N LYS A 482 -8.79 16.45 -11.55
CA LYS A 482 -8.40 17.61 -10.75
C LYS A 482 -8.23 17.29 -9.25
N GLU A 483 -9.10 16.46 -8.69
CA GLU A 483 -9.06 16.05 -7.28
C GLU A 483 -7.87 15.14 -6.95
N TRP A 484 -7.42 14.31 -7.91
CA TRP A 484 -6.45 13.21 -7.69
C TRP A 484 -5.01 13.55 -8.11
N LYS A 485 -4.67 14.83 -8.00
CA LYS A 485 -3.31 15.38 -8.14
C LYS A 485 -3.11 16.48 -7.09
N SER A 486 -1.85 16.83 -6.82
CA SER A 486 -1.56 18.06 -6.09
C SER A 486 -1.55 19.23 -7.06
N GLU A 487 -2.53 20.12 -6.97
CA GLU A 487 -2.50 21.41 -7.66
C GLU A 487 -1.34 22.30 -7.15
N PRO A 488 -0.89 23.30 -7.93
CA PRO A 488 0.12 24.25 -7.48
C PRO A 488 -0.31 24.95 -6.19
N MET A 489 0.45 24.75 -5.12
CA MET A 489 0.15 25.30 -3.79
C MET A 489 1.34 26.09 -3.23
N LYS A 490 1.02 27.04 -2.35
CA LYS A 490 1.99 27.73 -1.50
C LYS A 490 1.76 27.34 -0.05
N ALA A 491 2.81 27.13 0.70
CA ALA A 491 2.76 26.85 2.14
C ALA A 491 3.83 27.68 2.86
N GLN A 492 3.49 28.21 4.04
CA GLN A 492 4.34 29.13 4.80
C GLN A 492 4.98 28.42 5.99
N ALA A 493 6.25 28.71 6.25
CA ALA A 493 7.01 28.09 7.33
C ALA A 493 6.67 28.64 8.72
N ASP A 494 6.62 27.75 9.71
CA ASP A 494 6.52 28.10 11.13
C ASP A 494 7.79 28.77 11.68
N SER A 495 7.80 29.17 12.95
CA SER A 495 8.97 29.77 13.62
C SER A 495 10.20 28.86 13.70
N ASN A 496 10.02 27.55 13.55
CA ASN A 496 11.10 26.57 13.46
C ASN A 496 11.59 26.35 12.01
N GLY A 497 11.01 27.07 11.03
CA GLY A 497 11.30 26.94 9.61
C GLY A 497 10.66 25.70 8.95
N PHE A 498 9.71 25.03 9.59
CA PHE A 498 9.06 23.83 9.05
C PHE A 498 7.82 24.15 8.22
N VAL A 499 7.65 23.38 7.14
CA VAL A 499 6.40 23.30 6.36
C VAL A 499 5.99 21.84 6.27
N ASP A 500 4.82 21.51 6.83
CA ASP A 500 4.16 20.20 6.64
C ASP A 500 3.06 20.31 5.59
N VAL A 501 3.07 19.38 4.64
CA VAL A 501 2.04 19.24 3.59
C VAL A 501 1.69 17.78 3.38
N SER A 502 0.46 17.49 2.91
CA SER A 502 0.06 16.14 2.47
C SER A 502 -0.16 16.14 0.96
N LEU A 503 0.78 15.56 0.23
CA LEU A 503 0.88 15.60 -1.23
C LEU A 503 0.50 14.25 -1.84
N PHE A 504 -0.15 14.26 -3.00
CA PHE A 504 -0.41 13.04 -3.77
C PHE A 504 0.88 12.35 -4.25
N HIS A 505 0.84 11.04 -4.42
CA HIS A 505 1.92 10.29 -5.06
C HIS A 505 2.02 10.75 -6.51
N GLY A 506 3.23 11.06 -6.95
CA GLY A 506 3.43 11.80 -8.18
C GLY A 506 4.79 12.48 -8.24
N ASP A 507 5.01 13.13 -9.35
CA ASP A 507 6.20 13.93 -9.64
C ASP A 507 5.91 15.40 -9.36
N TYR A 508 6.94 16.12 -8.93
CA TYR A 508 6.88 17.52 -8.53
C TYR A 508 8.02 18.30 -9.18
N ASP A 509 7.87 19.63 -9.29
CA ASP A 509 8.98 20.49 -9.67
C ASP A 509 10.16 20.28 -8.70
N CYS A 510 11.31 19.96 -9.27
CA CYS A 510 12.54 19.63 -8.55
C CYS A 510 13.63 20.66 -8.87
N LEU A 511 14.82 20.44 -8.31
CA LEU A 511 15.93 21.37 -8.46
C LEU A 511 16.55 21.24 -9.86
N LYS A 512 16.54 22.35 -10.60
CA LYS A 512 17.23 22.51 -11.91
C LYS A 512 18.75 22.41 -11.78
N GLU A 513 19.27 22.71 -10.60
CA GLU A 513 20.70 22.76 -10.28
C GLU A 513 20.94 22.07 -8.92
N PRO A 514 22.06 21.34 -8.77
CA PRO A 514 22.38 20.63 -7.54
C PRO A 514 22.75 21.62 -6.41
N LYS A 515 22.57 21.21 -5.15
CA LYS A 515 23.04 21.99 -3.99
C LYS A 515 24.45 21.55 -3.58
N ARG A 516 25.20 22.46 -2.94
CA ARG A 516 26.53 22.19 -2.39
C ARG A 516 26.58 20.90 -1.55
N ALA A 517 27.70 20.20 -1.63
CA ALA A 517 27.94 18.94 -0.94
C ALA A 517 27.75 19.09 0.57
N GLN A 518 26.95 18.20 1.18
CA GLN A 518 26.76 18.20 2.62
C GLN A 518 28.11 18.00 3.32
N TYR A 519 28.33 18.66 4.46
CA TYR A 519 29.61 18.63 5.18
C TYR A 519 30.85 19.04 4.33
N GLY A 520 30.66 19.79 3.24
CA GLY A 520 31.74 20.19 2.33
C GLY A 520 32.35 19.02 1.55
N GLY A 521 31.67 17.87 1.46
CA GLY A 521 32.20 16.64 0.85
C GLY A 521 32.75 15.61 1.85
N GLY A 522 33.06 16.00 3.09
CA GLY A 522 33.63 15.10 4.09
C GLY A 522 35.02 14.58 3.70
N ILE A 523 35.16 13.28 3.42
CA ILE A 523 36.42 12.69 2.93
C ILE A 523 36.48 12.53 1.40
N ILE A 524 35.57 13.16 0.66
CA ILE A 524 35.60 13.18 -0.81
C ILE A 524 36.56 14.26 -1.31
N VAL A 525 37.52 13.86 -2.16
CA VAL A 525 38.37 14.79 -2.90
C VAL A 525 37.57 15.37 -4.07
N ASN A 526 37.66 16.68 -4.29
CA ASN A 526 37.02 17.38 -5.41
C ASN A 526 35.51 17.02 -5.56
N PRO A 527 34.68 17.32 -4.53
CA PRO A 527 33.29 16.83 -4.44
C PRO A 527 32.32 17.49 -5.43
N GLY A 528 32.60 18.73 -5.86
CA GLY A 528 31.82 19.52 -6.82
C GLY A 528 32.52 19.74 -8.17
N PHE A 529 33.53 18.92 -8.49
CA PHE A 529 34.20 18.86 -9.80
C PHE A 529 34.86 20.18 -10.29
N ASP A 530 35.12 21.11 -9.38
CA ASP A 530 35.89 22.35 -9.61
C ASP A 530 37.32 22.07 -10.13
N GLN A 531 37.94 20.96 -9.70
CA GLN A 531 39.24 20.49 -10.16
C GLN A 531 39.12 19.45 -11.30
N ARG A 532 38.03 19.54 -12.09
CA ARG A 532 37.66 18.59 -13.14
C ARG A 532 37.59 17.16 -12.58
N LEU A 533 38.43 16.25 -13.07
CA LEU A 533 38.46 14.83 -12.69
C LEU A 533 39.47 14.50 -11.58
N GLU A 534 40.05 15.49 -10.89
CA GLU A 534 40.98 15.23 -9.80
C GLU A 534 40.35 14.32 -8.73
N GLY A 535 41.07 13.27 -8.31
CA GLY A 535 40.57 12.22 -7.40
C GLY A 535 39.70 11.12 -8.05
N TRP A 536 39.16 11.33 -9.26
CA TRP A 536 38.18 10.43 -9.89
C TRP A 536 38.77 9.65 -11.09
N LYS A 537 38.35 8.40 -11.27
CA LYS A 537 38.83 7.49 -12.33
C LYS A 537 37.70 6.67 -12.96
N VAL A 538 37.85 6.23 -14.20
CA VAL A 538 36.90 5.32 -14.87
C VAL A 538 36.81 4.00 -14.10
N SER A 539 35.60 3.43 -14.01
CA SER A 539 35.33 2.08 -13.53
C SER A 539 34.67 1.26 -14.64
N GLY A 540 35.32 0.17 -15.05
CA GLY A 540 34.83 -0.70 -16.13
C GLY A 540 35.03 -0.10 -17.52
N LYS A 541 34.10 -0.39 -18.46
CA LYS A 541 34.16 0.11 -19.84
C LYS A 541 33.22 1.30 -20.05
N GLY A 542 33.77 2.40 -20.56
CA GLY A 542 33.05 3.62 -20.90
C GLY A 542 34.00 4.83 -20.88
N GLY A 543 33.44 6.03 -20.95
CA GLY A 543 34.17 7.29 -20.77
C GLY A 543 33.65 8.07 -19.57
N ILE A 544 34.49 8.92 -18.99
CA ILE A 544 34.08 9.90 -17.98
C ILE A 544 34.56 11.29 -18.37
N GLU A 545 33.76 12.31 -18.07
CA GLU A 545 34.12 13.72 -18.28
C GLU A 545 33.42 14.61 -17.27
N VAL A 546 33.84 15.87 -17.16
CA VAL A 546 33.11 16.90 -16.40
C VAL A 546 32.42 17.83 -17.40
N ARG A 547 31.12 18.02 -17.21
CA ARG A 547 30.31 19.02 -17.93
C ARG A 547 29.93 20.14 -16.97
N SER A 548 29.43 21.25 -17.54
CA SER A 548 28.83 22.34 -16.77
C SER A 548 27.35 22.48 -17.12
N SER A 549 26.55 22.86 -16.14
CA SER A 549 25.16 23.27 -16.32
C SER A 549 25.06 24.68 -16.89
N LYS A 550 23.84 25.15 -17.18
CA LYS A 550 23.62 26.51 -17.70
C LYS A 550 23.90 27.59 -16.65
N GLU A 551 23.75 27.27 -15.37
CA GLU A 551 24.05 28.17 -14.25
C GLU A 551 25.51 28.02 -13.75
N GLY A 552 26.31 27.17 -14.41
CA GLY A 552 27.77 27.07 -14.24
C GLY A 552 28.26 25.97 -13.30
N ASN A 553 27.37 25.26 -12.61
CA ASN A 553 27.73 24.14 -11.73
C ASN A 553 28.37 23.01 -12.55
N ARG A 554 29.39 22.36 -12.00
CA ARG A 554 30.15 21.29 -12.68
C ARG A 554 29.73 19.94 -12.16
N PHE A 555 29.61 18.96 -13.05
CA PHE A 555 29.20 17.61 -12.68
C PHE A 555 29.96 16.57 -13.49
N ILE A 556 30.23 15.42 -12.88
CA ILE A 556 30.84 14.28 -13.57
C ILE A 556 29.77 13.48 -14.32
N VAL A 557 30.13 13.04 -15.52
CA VAL A 557 29.31 12.21 -16.39
C VAL A 557 30.02 10.88 -16.62
N ALA A 558 29.32 9.76 -16.45
CA ALA A 558 29.71 8.46 -16.99
C ALA A 558 28.91 8.17 -18.25
N LYS A 559 29.60 8.06 -19.40
CA LYS A 559 29.01 7.87 -20.72
C LYS A 559 29.54 6.62 -21.44
N ASN A 560 28.83 6.19 -22.49
CA ASN A 560 29.14 4.98 -23.26
C ASN A 560 29.32 3.75 -22.35
N ARG A 561 28.46 3.65 -21.32
CA ARG A 561 28.45 2.55 -20.36
C ARG A 561 27.92 1.30 -21.07
N THR A 562 28.29 0.13 -20.57
CA THR A 562 27.99 -1.18 -21.22
C THR A 562 27.67 -2.28 -20.19
N HIS A 563 27.43 -1.88 -18.94
CA HIS A 563 27.09 -2.73 -17.80
C HIS A 563 26.60 -1.80 -16.66
N PRO A 564 25.69 -2.23 -15.76
CA PRO A 564 25.14 -1.35 -14.72
C PRO A 564 26.18 -0.63 -13.85
N LEU A 565 27.26 -1.35 -13.51
CA LEU A 565 28.39 -0.90 -12.68
C LEU A 565 29.52 -0.19 -13.45
N HIS A 566 29.35 0.09 -14.74
CA HIS A 566 30.30 0.94 -15.48
C HIS A 566 29.99 2.41 -15.18
N SER A 567 30.95 3.11 -14.59
CA SER A 567 30.80 4.50 -14.12
C SER A 567 32.16 5.13 -13.79
N PHE A 568 32.22 6.06 -12.84
CA PHE A 568 33.45 6.59 -12.24
C PHE A 568 33.61 6.05 -10.82
N SER A 569 34.82 6.10 -10.30
CA SER A 569 35.13 5.80 -8.90
C SER A 569 36.12 6.77 -8.28
N GLN A 570 36.02 6.92 -6.97
CA GLN A 570 37.05 7.51 -6.13
C GLN A 570 37.51 6.49 -5.08
N LYS A 571 38.83 6.38 -4.89
CA LYS A 571 39.44 5.51 -3.89
C LYS A 571 39.42 6.21 -2.53
N ILE A 572 38.75 5.61 -1.56
CA ILE A 572 38.61 6.10 -0.18
C ILE A 572 39.24 5.14 0.83
N GLN A 573 39.50 5.62 2.04
CA GLN A 573 39.87 4.78 3.18
C GLN A 573 38.70 4.71 4.18
N LEU A 574 38.20 3.49 4.37
CA LEU A 574 37.24 3.17 5.42
C LEU A 574 38.00 2.76 6.68
N LEU A 575 37.56 3.25 7.84
CA LEU A 575 38.18 3.01 9.14
C LEU A 575 37.23 2.24 10.05
N LYS A 576 37.73 1.16 10.67
CA LYS A 576 36.96 0.30 11.58
C LYS A 576 36.23 1.10 12.65
N GLY A 577 34.92 0.84 12.82
CA GLY A 577 34.08 1.45 13.85
C GLY A 577 33.62 2.88 13.55
N ARG A 578 33.85 3.39 12.33
CA ARG A 578 33.24 4.64 11.84
C ARG A 578 31.91 4.35 11.16
N LEU A 579 30.96 5.25 11.40
CA LEU A 579 29.73 5.38 10.61
C LEU A 579 29.99 6.43 9.53
N TYR A 580 29.49 6.22 8.32
CA TYR A 580 29.64 7.15 7.21
C TYR A 580 28.27 7.52 6.64
N THR A 581 27.93 8.81 6.61
CA THR A 581 26.76 9.28 5.85
C THR A 581 27.18 9.66 4.44
N PHE A 582 26.44 9.17 3.45
CA PHE A 582 26.63 9.50 2.05
C PHE A 582 25.52 10.42 1.55
N SER A 583 25.89 11.40 0.73
CA SER A 583 24.95 12.13 -0.13
C SER A 583 25.58 12.48 -1.47
N ALA A 584 24.82 12.43 -2.56
CA ALA A 584 25.19 13.04 -3.84
C ALA A 584 23.95 13.58 -4.54
N TRP A 585 24.11 14.55 -5.42
CA TRP A 585 23.08 14.92 -6.39
C TRP A 585 23.28 14.07 -7.64
N VAL A 586 22.20 13.47 -8.14
CA VAL A 586 22.23 12.54 -9.27
C VAL A 586 21.14 12.90 -10.29
N GLN A 587 21.49 12.75 -11.57
CA GLN A 587 20.62 12.93 -12.73
C GLN A 587 21.00 11.88 -13.80
N VAL A 588 20.12 11.62 -14.77
CA VAL A 588 20.41 10.77 -15.94
C VAL A 588 20.27 11.55 -17.25
N SER A 589 20.92 11.08 -18.32
CA SER A 589 20.87 11.73 -19.65
C SER A 589 19.48 11.76 -20.27
N GLU A 590 18.65 10.75 -20.01
CA GLU A 590 17.27 10.65 -20.50
C GLU A 590 16.42 9.75 -19.58
N GLY A 591 15.10 9.78 -19.74
CA GLY A 591 14.19 8.89 -19.03
C GLY A 591 14.21 9.02 -17.51
N ARG A 592 14.08 7.88 -16.82
CA ARG A 592 14.02 7.74 -15.36
C ARG A 592 14.58 6.38 -14.95
N GLU A 593 15.55 6.37 -14.05
CA GLU A 593 16.28 5.15 -13.65
C GLU A 593 16.58 5.12 -12.15
N THR A 594 16.84 3.94 -11.60
CA THR A 594 17.27 3.81 -10.20
C THR A 594 18.79 3.85 -10.11
N VAL A 595 19.32 4.91 -9.51
CA VAL A 595 20.75 5.13 -9.31
C VAL A 595 21.13 4.77 -7.87
N SER A 596 22.07 3.85 -7.72
CA SER A 596 22.57 3.35 -6.44
C SER A 596 24.02 3.77 -6.18
N VAL A 597 24.35 4.08 -4.92
CA VAL A 597 25.75 4.23 -4.48
C VAL A 597 26.28 2.90 -3.96
N ILE A 598 27.46 2.54 -4.43
CA ILE A 598 28.10 1.25 -4.22
C ILE A 598 29.48 1.46 -3.61
N PHE A 599 29.78 0.75 -2.52
CA PHE A 599 31.09 0.71 -1.89
C PHE A 599 31.70 -0.66 -2.14
N ARG A 600 32.78 -0.73 -2.94
CA ARG A 600 33.48 -1.98 -3.25
C ARG A 600 34.83 -2.02 -2.54
N SER A 601 35.06 -3.06 -1.74
CA SER A 601 36.36 -3.31 -1.10
C SER A 601 37.32 -4.06 -2.05
N ASN A 602 38.61 -4.07 -1.75
CA ASN A 602 39.60 -4.87 -2.49
C ASN A 602 39.32 -6.39 -2.43
N GLY A 603 38.48 -6.88 -1.50
CA GLY A 603 38.14 -8.30 -1.32
C GLY A 603 36.88 -8.74 -2.06
N SER A 604 36.45 -8.03 -3.10
CA SER A 604 35.21 -8.26 -3.86
C SER A 604 33.90 -8.03 -3.10
N GLU A 605 33.94 -7.62 -1.82
CA GLU A 605 32.73 -7.30 -1.05
C GLU A 605 32.08 -6.00 -1.57
N VAL A 606 30.77 -6.04 -1.80
CA VAL A 606 29.99 -4.95 -2.39
C VAL A 606 28.88 -4.54 -1.42
N SER A 607 29.03 -3.38 -0.79
CA SER A 607 28.00 -2.77 0.06
C SER A 607 27.21 -1.72 -0.73
N ARG A 608 25.90 -1.92 -0.90
CA ARG A 608 25.01 -0.86 -1.42
C ARG A 608 24.71 0.12 -0.28
N GLY A 609 25.12 1.38 -0.41
CA GLY A 609 24.95 2.39 0.64
C GLY A 609 23.60 3.12 0.61
N GLY A 610 22.93 3.11 -0.54
CA GLY A 610 21.64 3.80 -0.77
C GLY A 610 21.29 3.80 -2.25
N HIS A 611 20.02 4.10 -2.57
CA HIS A 611 19.53 4.22 -3.94
C HIS A 611 18.45 5.32 -4.03
N VAL A 612 18.26 5.88 -5.22
CA VAL A 612 17.20 6.85 -5.50
C VAL A 612 16.80 6.77 -6.97
N THR A 613 15.55 7.09 -7.28
CA THR A 613 15.09 7.22 -8.66
C THR A 613 15.49 8.58 -9.21
N ALA A 614 16.46 8.62 -10.12
CA ALA A 614 16.88 9.80 -10.86
C ALA A 614 16.04 9.94 -12.14
N GLN A 615 15.93 11.16 -12.68
CA GLN A 615 15.27 11.41 -13.97
C GLN A 615 15.98 12.52 -14.75
N HIS A 616 15.73 12.61 -16.05
CA HIS A 616 16.28 13.68 -16.88
C HIS A 616 15.82 15.08 -16.40
N GLY A 617 16.72 16.07 -16.51
CA GLY A 617 16.42 17.49 -16.22
C GLY A 617 16.15 17.80 -14.74
N CYS A 618 16.51 16.91 -13.83
CA CYS A 618 16.15 16.97 -12.41
C CYS A 618 17.27 16.45 -11.51
N TRP A 619 17.89 17.34 -10.72
CA TRP A 619 18.86 16.91 -9.72
C TRP A 619 18.14 16.33 -8.50
N THR A 620 18.28 15.01 -8.34
CA THR A 620 17.69 14.24 -7.24
C THR A 620 18.77 13.94 -6.19
N MET A 621 18.48 14.11 -4.91
CA MET A 621 19.45 13.84 -3.85
C MET A 621 19.46 12.36 -3.46
N LEU A 622 20.47 11.63 -3.92
CA LEU A 622 20.79 10.29 -3.43
C LEU A 622 21.36 10.40 -2.02
N LYS A 623 20.70 9.76 -1.03
CA LYS A 623 21.21 9.63 0.35
C LYS A 623 21.43 8.18 0.73
N GLY A 624 22.33 7.97 1.69
CA GLY A 624 22.67 6.65 2.19
C GLY A 624 23.71 6.68 3.29
N GLY A 625 24.30 5.52 3.57
CA GLY A 625 25.42 5.39 4.49
C GLY A 625 25.91 3.96 4.64
N ILE A 626 27.05 3.78 5.31
CA ILE A 626 27.62 2.48 5.67
C ILE A 626 28.29 2.53 7.05
N VAL A 627 28.40 1.38 7.70
CA VAL A 627 29.22 1.20 8.91
C VAL A 627 30.44 0.35 8.55
N ALA A 628 31.64 0.87 8.76
CA ALA A 628 32.87 0.17 8.42
C ALA A 628 33.26 -0.81 9.53
N ASN A 629 32.98 -2.10 9.34
CA ASN A 629 33.28 -3.15 10.32
C ASN A 629 34.79 -3.52 10.39
N PHE A 630 35.56 -3.08 9.40
CA PHE A 630 37.01 -3.26 9.29
C PHE A 630 37.63 -2.05 8.57
N SER A 631 38.93 -1.81 8.78
CA SER A 631 39.66 -0.76 8.05
C SER A 631 40.08 -1.30 6.69
N THR A 632 39.76 -0.60 5.61
CA THR A 632 40.10 -1.04 4.24
C THR A 632 40.15 0.12 3.26
N SER A 633 40.88 -0.10 2.16
CA SER A 633 40.69 0.71 0.96
C SER A 633 39.44 0.24 0.23
N ALA A 634 38.59 1.19 -0.16
CA ALA A 634 37.40 0.93 -0.94
C ALA A 634 37.28 1.92 -2.11
N HIS A 635 36.44 1.58 -3.09
CA HIS A 635 36.02 2.47 -4.16
C HIS A 635 34.55 2.81 -3.99
N ILE A 636 34.22 4.11 -4.00
CA ILE A 636 32.84 4.57 -4.24
C ILE A 636 32.56 4.43 -5.73
N LEU A 637 31.38 3.92 -6.07
CA LEU A 637 30.92 3.60 -7.41
C LEU A 637 29.43 3.98 -7.53
N PHE A 638 28.97 4.19 -8.75
CA PHE A 638 27.55 4.41 -9.04
C PHE A 638 27.03 3.32 -10.00
N GLU A 639 25.82 2.86 -9.75
CA GLU A 639 25.17 1.73 -10.45
C GLU A 639 23.76 2.14 -10.91
N SER A 640 23.39 1.73 -12.12
CA SER A 640 22.04 1.90 -12.69
C SER A 640 21.82 0.80 -13.73
N GLU A 641 20.74 0.02 -13.60
CA GLU A 641 20.48 -1.18 -14.40
C GLU A 641 20.45 -0.92 -15.91
N ASN A 642 19.90 0.22 -16.33
CA ASN A 642 20.04 0.68 -17.70
C ASN A 642 21.47 1.19 -17.95
N SER A 643 22.19 0.56 -18.88
CA SER A 643 23.53 0.96 -19.32
C SER A 643 23.54 2.05 -20.39
N GLU A 644 22.46 2.24 -21.14
CA GLU A 644 22.47 3.15 -22.29
C GLU A 644 22.39 4.61 -21.86
N VAL A 645 21.76 4.89 -20.70
CA VAL A 645 21.78 6.22 -20.10
C VAL A 645 23.16 6.57 -19.53
N GLU A 646 23.53 7.85 -19.64
CA GLU A 646 24.64 8.40 -18.88
C GLU A 646 24.22 8.64 -17.42
N LEU A 647 25.15 8.44 -16.48
CA LEU A 647 24.97 8.85 -15.08
C LEU A 647 25.66 10.19 -14.85
N TRP A 648 24.89 11.20 -14.44
CA TRP A 648 25.37 12.54 -14.12
C TRP A 648 25.33 12.70 -12.60
N VAL A 649 26.45 13.10 -11.98
CA VAL A 649 26.56 13.20 -10.52
C VAL A 649 27.32 14.45 -10.12
N ASP A 650 26.87 15.10 -9.04
CA ASP A 650 27.50 16.27 -8.46
C ASP A 650 27.47 16.27 -6.93
N ASN A 651 28.34 17.10 -6.33
CA ASN A 651 28.35 17.51 -4.94
C ASN A 651 28.30 16.31 -3.98
N VAL A 652 29.19 15.35 -4.28
CA VAL A 652 29.33 14.07 -3.57
C VAL A 652 29.94 14.29 -2.20
N SER A 653 29.35 13.69 -1.17
CA SER A 653 29.83 13.74 0.20
C SER A 653 29.84 12.35 0.84
N LEU A 654 30.88 12.11 1.62
CA LEU A 654 31.00 10.97 2.51
C LEU A 654 31.60 11.44 3.84
N GLN A 655 30.75 11.71 4.83
CA GLN A 655 31.18 12.23 6.13
C GLN A 655 31.36 11.09 7.15
N PRO A 656 32.59 10.87 7.69
CA PRO A 656 32.81 9.94 8.79
C PRO A 656 32.39 10.54 10.14
N PHE A 657 31.77 9.70 10.97
CA PHE A 657 31.46 9.97 12.37
C PHE A 657 32.07 8.89 13.27
N THR A 658 32.56 9.30 14.45
CA THR A 658 32.74 8.38 15.57
C THR A 658 31.39 7.99 16.16
N LYS A 659 31.30 6.83 16.82
CA LYS A 659 30.13 6.45 17.63
C LYS A 659 29.72 7.55 18.64
N LYS A 660 30.68 8.31 19.20
CA LYS A 660 30.41 9.44 20.11
C LYS A 660 29.71 10.61 19.40
N GLN A 661 30.19 11.01 18.21
CA GLN A 661 29.54 12.08 17.43
C GLN A 661 28.16 11.65 16.94
N TRP A 662 28.01 10.40 16.50
CA TRP A 662 26.72 9.87 16.05
C TRP A 662 25.68 9.87 17.17
N ARG A 663 26.05 9.37 18.36
CA ARG A 663 25.20 9.45 19.57
C ARG A 663 24.82 10.90 19.89
N SER A 664 25.77 11.85 19.81
CA SER A 664 25.46 13.26 20.01
C SER A 664 24.45 13.84 19.00
N HIS A 665 24.42 13.35 17.75
CA HIS A 665 23.42 13.74 16.75
C HIS A 665 22.05 13.09 17.04
N GLN A 666 22.04 11.82 17.48
CA GLN A 666 20.83 11.12 17.91
C GLN A 666 20.21 11.80 19.14
N ASP A 667 21.00 12.08 20.18
CA ASP A 667 20.56 12.69 21.43
C ASP A 667 20.05 14.14 21.20
N TYR A 668 20.71 14.95 20.35
CA TYR A 668 20.21 16.26 19.91
C TYR A 668 18.87 16.16 19.15
N SER A 669 18.74 15.16 18.28
CA SER A 669 17.50 14.90 17.53
C SER A 669 16.37 14.50 18.47
N ILE A 670 16.65 13.65 19.46
CA ILE A 670 15.71 13.24 20.51
C ILE A 670 15.22 14.45 21.33
N GLU A 671 16.11 15.34 21.76
CA GLU A 671 15.75 16.56 22.50
C GLU A 671 14.82 17.48 21.69
N ARG A 672 14.99 17.56 20.36
CA ARG A 672 14.14 18.36 19.47
C ARG A 672 12.80 17.68 19.11
N ILE A 673 12.79 16.36 18.96
CA ILE A 673 11.70 15.60 18.30
C ILE A 673 10.82 14.85 19.29
N ARG A 674 11.36 14.42 20.44
CA ARG A 674 10.66 13.59 21.44
C ARG A 674 10.37 14.30 22.76
N LYS A 675 10.88 15.52 22.91
CA LYS A 675 10.71 16.36 24.11
C LYS A 675 10.17 17.74 23.76
N ARG A 676 9.56 18.39 24.75
CA ARG A 676 9.10 19.78 24.71
C ARG A 676 9.60 20.51 25.96
N LYS A 677 10.03 21.76 25.79
CA LYS A 677 10.23 22.68 26.91
C LYS A 677 8.85 23.13 27.39
N VAL A 678 8.53 22.81 28.64
CA VAL A 678 7.30 23.21 29.32
C VAL A 678 7.67 24.23 30.39
N ARG A 679 6.99 25.38 30.36
CA ARG A 679 7.05 26.38 31.42
C ARG A 679 5.83 26.22 32.31
N PHE A 680 6.04 26.12 33.62
CA PHE A 680 4.98 26.28 34.61
C PHE A 680 5.05 27.68 35.20
N GLN A 681 3.90 28.29 35.45
CA GLN A 681 3.78 29.51 36.24
C GLN A 681 2.94 29.20 37.47
N ILE A 682 3.55 29.27 38.64
CA ILE A 682 2.96 28.93 39.92
C ILE A 682 2.56 30.23 40.62
N SER A 683 1.26 30.34 40.93
CA SER A 683 0.68 31.50 41.59
C SER A 683 -0.34 31.10 42.64
N HIS A 684 -0.63 32.00 43.56
CA HIS A 684 -1.85 31.93 44.37
C HIS A 684 -3.10 32.12 43.50
N THR A 685 -4.29 31.78 44.00
CA THR A 685 -5.55 31.96 43.24
C THR A 685 -5.91 33.42 42.93
N ASN A 686 -5.30 34.39 43.61
CA ASN A 686 -5.34 35.83 43.30
C ASN A 686 -4.24 36.29 42.31
N GLU A 687 -3.59 35.34 41.62
CA GLU A 687 -2.59 35.54 40.56
C GLU A 687 -1.22 36.11 41.01
N THR A 688 -1.00 36.35 42.31
CA THR A 688 0.35 36.69 42.81
C THR A 688 1.28 35.49 42.70
N ALA A 689 2.45 35.69 42.08
CA ALA A 689 3.48 34.67 41.91
C ALA A 689 3.96 34.05 43.23
N LEU A 690 4.27 32.75 43.21
CA LEU A 690 4.68 32.00 44.39
C LEU A 690 6.17 31.61 44.36
N ASP A 691 7.00 32.49 44.90
CA ASP A 691 8.44 32.26 45.12
C ASP A 691 8.70 30.95 45.89
N LYS A 692 9.76 30.23 45.50
CA LYS A 692 10.23 28.99 46.15
C LYS A 692 9.24 27.82 46.21
N ALA A 693 8.09 27.88 45.52
CA ALA A 693 7.18 26.74 45.38
C ALA A 693 7.90 25.50 44.85
N VAL A 694 7.61 24.32 45.40
CA VAL A 694 8.26 23.08 44.98
C VAL A 694 7.37 22.33 44.02
N VAL A 695 7.85 22.06 42.81
CA VAL A 695 7.11 21.33 41.77
C VAL A 695 7.71 19.94 41.62
N TYR A 696 6.88 18.92 41.85
CA TYR A 696 7.18 17.53 41.60
C TYR A 696 6.49 17.11 40.30
N ILE A 697 7.24 16.51 39.36
CA ILE A 697 6.72 16.07 38.06
C ILE A 697 6.95 14.57 37.94
N ASN A 698 5.87 13.80 37.87
CA ASN A 698 5.91 12.35 37.75
C ASN A 698 5.36 11.93 36.37
N GLY A 699 6.16 11.21 35.59
CA GLY A 699 5.70 10.66 34.31
C GLY A 699 4.75 9.47 34.51
N ALA A 700 3.47 9.67 34.23
CA ALA A 700 2.44 8.65 34.33
C ALA A 700 2.44 7.71 33.12
N ARG A 701 2.73 8.23 31.91
CA ARG A 701 2.78 7.45 30.67
C ARG A 701 3.73 8.08 29.64
N SER A 702 4.60 7.30 28.99
CA SER A 702 5.29 7.75 27.77
C SER A 702 4.36 7.59 26.55
N SER A 703 4.29 8.59 25.68
CA SER A 703 3.43 8.52 24.49
C SER A 703 4.07 7.75 23.32
N PHE A 704 5.36 7.41 23.39
CA PHE A 704 6.04 6.66 22.34
C PHE A 704 5.82 5.15 22.52
N PRO A 705 5.21 4.44 21.54
CA PRO A 705 5.07 2.99 21.59
C PRO A 705 6.44 2.30 21.49
N PHE A 706 6.89 1.73 22.60
CA PHE A 706 8.01 0.78 22.61
C PHE A 706 7.53 -0.59 23.09
N GLY A 707 7.87 -1.65 22.35
CA GLY A 707 7.35 -2.99 22.59
C GLY A 707 8.25 -4.14 22.19
N CYS A 708 7.81 -5.35 22.54
CA CYS A 708 8.49 -6.61 22.24
C CYS A 708 7.47 -7.74 22.04
N GLY A 709 7.76 -8.81 21.28
CA GLY A 709 6.71 -9.75 20.80
C GLY A 709 6.06 -10.73 21.82
N MET A 710 5.17 -11.66 21.38
CA MET A 710 4.57 -12.85 22.11
C MET A 710 4.51 -14.22 21.32
N ASN A 711 4.55 -15.41 22.00
CA ASN A 711 4.83 -16.81 21.50
C ASN A 711 4.24 -17.91 22.44
N LEU A 712 4.83 -19.10 22.74
CA LEU A 712 4.22 -20.17 23.59
C LEU A 712 4.88 -20.53 24.98
N ASN A 713 5.39 -19.56 25.76
CA ASN A 713 6.20 -19.79 26.99
C ASN A 713 6.02 -18.89 28.28
N ILE A 714 5.63 -17.59 28.27
CA ILE A 714 5.25 -16.81 29.51
C ILE A 714 4.01 -17.26 30.35
N LEU A 715 2.80 -17.52 29.82
CA LEU A 715 1.63 -18.00 30.60
C LEU A 715 1.97 -19.09 31.64
N THR A 716 2.80 -20.07 31.31
CA THR A 716 3.17 -21.15 32.22
C THR A 716 4.40 -20.83 33.10
N SER A 717 4.97 -19.63 33.02
CA SER A 717 6.05 -19.11 33.89
C SER A 717 5.70 -17.72 34.45
N LYS A 718 5.41 -17.68 35.74
CA LYS A 718 4.99 -16.47 36.46
C LYS A 718 6.12 -15.44 36.61
N GLU A 719 7.36 -15.92 36.62
CA GLU A 719 8.58 -15.10 36.57
C GLU A 719 8.56 -14.26 35.29
N TYR A 720 8.26 -14.88 34.15
CA TYR A 720 8.21 -14.17 32.88
C TYR A 720 6.99 -13.23 32.80
N GLN A 721 5.82 -13.62 33.34
CA GLN A 721 4.68 -12.69 33.43
C GLN A 721 5.09 -11.38 34.11
N THR A 722 5.84 -11.50 35.20
CA THR A 722 6.36 -10.36 35.97
C THR A 722 7.44 -9.59 35.21
N TRP A 723 8.41 -10.30 34.62
CA TRP A 723 9.53 -9.71 33.85
C TRP A 723 9.07 -8.93 32.61
N PHE A 724 8.01 -9.37 31.92
CA PHE A 724 7.51 -8.71 30.71
C PHE A 724 6.72 -7.43 31.04
N VAL A 725 5.74 -7.52 31.94
CA VAL A 725 4.83 -6.39 32.22
C VAL A 725 5.53 -5.23 32.94
N SER A 726 6.67 -5.47 33.58
CA SER A 726 7.54 -4.43 34.16
C SER A 726 8.27 -3.60 33.08
N ARG A 727 8.42 -4.12 31.86
CA ARG A 727 9.23 -3.51 30.78
C ARG A 727 8.39 -2.96 29.63
N PHE A 728 7.46 -3.75 29.10
CA PHE A 728 6.78 -3.45 27.84
C PHE A 728 5.28 -3.18 28.02
N LYS A 729 4.76 -2.20 27.28
CA LYS A 729 3.32 -1.88 27.20
C LYS A 729 2.73 -2.08 25.79
N TYR A 730 3.55 -2.52 24.83
CA TYR A 730 3.19 -2.78 23.44
C TYR A 730 3.84 -4.11 23.01
N THR A 731 3.20 -4.87 22.11
CA THR A 731 3.65 -6.22 21.69
C THR A 731 3.19 -6.59 20.27
N THR A 732 3.70 -7.70 19.74
CA THR A 732 3.27 -8.33 18.47
C THR A 732 3.51 -9.84 18.51
N PHE A 733 2.61 -10.67 17.98
CA PHE A 733 2.81 -12.13 18.01
C PHE A 733 3.84 -12.57 16.96
N THR A 734 4.57 -13.65 17.23
CA THR A 734 5.87 -13.90 16.59
C THR A 734 5.80 -14.99 15.51
N ASN A 735 6.21 -16.22 15.78
CA ASN A 735 5.99 -17.33 14.83
C ASN A 735 4.52 -17.79 14.86
N SER A 736 3.81 -17.49 15.95
CA SER A 736 2.37 -17.68 16.21
C SER A 736 1.42 -17.31 15.07
N MET A 737 1.82 -16.34 14.25
CA MET A 737 1.01 -15.75 13.17
C MET A 737 1.57 -16.04 11.78
N LYS A 738 2.57 -16.93 11.67
CA LYS A 738 3.19 -17.31 10.39
C LYS A 738 2.54 -18.57 9.86
N TRP A 739 2.21 -18.57 8.56
CA TRP A 739 1.47 -19.63 7.88
C TRP A 739 1.95 -21.06 8.22
N TYR A 740 3.26 -21.32 8.11
CA TYR A 740 3.88 -22.63 8.36
C TYR A 740 3.83 -23.10 9.83
N SER A 741 3.45 -22.23 10.77
CA SER A 741 3.27 -22.55 12.20
C SER A 741 1.80 -22.70 12.57
N THR A 742 0.89 -22.05 11.82
CA THR A 742 -0.57 -22.21 11.95
C THR A 742 -1.12 -23.35 11.10
N GLU A 743 -0.46 -23.72 10.00
CA GLU A 743 -0.91 -24.71 9.02
C GLU A 743 0.11 -25.86 8.90
N ILE A 744 0.17 -26.71 9.94
CA ILE A 744 1.12 -27.85 10.02
C ILE A 744 0.77 -28.95 8.99
N LYS A 745 -0.49 -28.98 8.53
CA LYS A 745 -0.94 -29.70 7.33
C LYS A 745 -1.80 -28.77 6.50
N GLN A 746 -1.60 -28.79 5.18
CA GLN A 746 -2.33 -27.96 4.23
C GLN A 746 -3.85 -28.13 4.41
N GLY A 747 -4.56 -27.02 4.60
CA GLY A 747 -5.99 -26.97 4.87
C GLY A 747 -6.42 -27.13 6.34
N GLN A 748 -5.52 -27.35 7.29
CA GLN A 748 -5.83 -27.38 8.73
C GLN A 748 -5.09 -26.29 9.51
N GLU A 749 -5.78 -25.17 9.72
CA GLU A 749 -5.34 -24.04 10.54
C GLU A 749 -5.61 -24.29 12.04
N ASN A 750 -4.57 -24.36 12.87
CA ASN A 750 -4.68 -24.42 14.33
C ASN A 750 -4.27 -23.08 14.98
N TYR A 751 -5.22 -22.41 15.63
CA TYR A 751 -5.00 -21.16 16.36
C TYR A 751 -5.02 -21.32 17.90
N THR A 752 -5.33 -22.50 18.44
CA THR A 752 -5.30 -22.75 19.91
C THR A 752 -3.93 -22.42 20.51
N ILE A 753 -2.89 -22.72 19.73
CA ILE A 753 -1.52 -22.25 19.96
C ILE A 753 -1.49 -20.72 19.87
N ALA A 754 -1.86 -20.08 18.77
CA ALA A 754 -1.81 -18.62 18.57
C ALA A 754 -2.55 -17.75 19.61
N ASP A 755 -3.64 -18.22 20.20
CA ASP A 755 -4.37 -17.52 21.27
C ASP A 755 -3.71 -17.73 22.65
N SER A 756 -3.10 -18.89 22.89
CA SER A 756 -2.24 -19.10 24.07
C SER A 756 -0.96 -18.27 23.93
N MET A 757 -0.23 -18.46 22.82
CA MET A 757 0.31 -17.40 21.97
C MET A 757 0.44 -15.97 22.48
N MET A 758 -0.75 -15.43 22.76
CA MET A 758 -1.04 -14.04 22.99
C MET A 758 -0.44 -13.49 24.29
N ALA A 759 0.10 -14.35 25.15
CA ALA A 759 0.57 -14.00 26.49
C ALA A 759 1.95 -14.62 26.84
N PHE A 760 2.78 -14.98 25.85
CA PHE A 760 3.59 -16.20 26.01
C PHE A 760 5.00 -16.14 25.25
N THR A 761 5.84 -15.06 25.19
CA THR A 761 7.12 -14.91 24.35
C THR A 761 8.40 -15.85 24.42
N LYS A 762 9.69 -15.34 24.50
CA LYS A 762 10.87 -15.92 23.75
C LYS A 762 12.37 -15.44 24.08
N GLN A 763 13.54 -15.97 23.54
CA GLN A 763 14.97 -15.42 23.68
C GLN A 763 16.18 -15.52 22.62
N ASN A 764 17.03 -16.58 22.59
CA ASN A 764 18.50 -16.70 22.32
C ASN A 764 19.27 -16.12 21.08
N ASN A 765 19.78 -14.88 21.18
CA ASN A 765 21.10 -14.42 20.63
C ASN A 765 21.26 -13.87 19.19
N ILE A 766 21.32 -12.53 19.10
CA ILE A 766 22.23 -11.75 18.22
C ILE A 766 22.91 -10.67 19.11
N ARG A 767 24.08 -10.17 18.68
CA ARG A 767 25.07 -9.43 19.50
C ARG A 767 24.61 -8.02 19.95
N ALA A 768 24.83 -7.70 21.23
CA ALA A 768 24.29 -6.50 21.89
C ALA A 768 24.85 -5.14 21.43
N GLU A 769 26.10 -5.06 20.97
CA GLU A 769 26.77 -3.77 20.67
C GLU A 769 26.09 -2.93 19.58
N TYR A 770 25.38 -3.57 18.64
CA TYR A 770 24.64 -2.88 17.58
C TYR A 770 23.19 -2.56 17.96
N LEU A 771 22.64 -3.23 18.98
CA LEU A 771 21.23 -3.09 19.37
C LEU A 771 20.93 -1.68 19.90
N GLU A 772 21.80 -1.13 20.75
CA GLU A 772 21.63 0.25 21.26
C GLU A 772 21.58 1.26 20.11
N GLU A 773 22.41 1.06 19.09
CA GLU A 773 22.59 2.00 17.97
C GLU A 773 21.40 1.95 17.00
N ILE A 774 20.91 0.75 16.68
CA ILE A 774 19.70 0.56 15.86
C ILE A 774 18.46 1.16 16.54
N LEU A 775 18.31 0.91 17.85
CA LEU A 775 17.15 1.39 18.59
C LEU A 775 17.20 2.92 18.80
N LYS A 776 18.36 3.51 19.12
CA LYS A 776 18.52 4.97 19.17
C LYS A 776 18.31 5.63 17.80
N GLU A 777 18.75 5.01 16.71
CA GLU A 777 18.52 5.55 15.37
C GLU A 777 17.03 5.68 15.08
N GLY A 778 16.29 4.57 15.21
CA GLY A 778 14.83 4.55 15.02
C GLY A 778 14.11 5.53 15.95
N TYR A 779 14.50 5.61 17.23
CA TYR A 779 13.86 6.52 18.18
C TYR A 779 14.16 7.99 17.88
N SER A 780 15.34 8.33 17.37
CA SER A 780 15.72 9.70 17.01
C SER A 780 15.03 10.23 15.74
N HIS A 781 14.60 9.34 14.84
CA HIS A 781 14.09 9.72 13.52
C HIS A 781 12.65 10.26 13.54
N PRO A 782 12.36 11.46 12.98
CA PRO A 782 11.08 12.16 13.17
C PRO A 782 9.84 11.52 12.54
N ALA A 783 10.02 10.61 11.59
CA ALA A 783 8.94 9.86 10.94
C ALA A 783 8.67 8.48 11.56
N VAL A 784 9.47 8.05 12.55
CA VAL A 784 9.19 6.82 13.31
C VAL A 784 8.25 7.18 14.45
N GLU A 785 7.04 6.62 14.45
CA GLU A 785 6.03 6.88 15.49
C GLU A 785 5.93 5.74 16.53
N GLY A 786 6.80 4.72 16.45
CA GLY A 786 6.87 3.61 17.41
C GLY A 786 7.92 2.57 17.00
N ILE A 787 8.37 1.73 17.95
CA ILE A 787 9.29 0.62 17.72
C ILE A 787 8.76 -0.65 18.41
N ILE A 788 8.73 -1.76 17.69
CA ILE A 788 8.47 -3.08 18.27
C ILE A 788 9.66 -4.00 17.94
N THR A 789 10.19 -4.65 18.97
CA THR A 789 11.37 -5.52 18.92
C THR A 789 11.01 -7.00 19.10
N PHE A 790 12.00 -7.89 19.05
CA PHE A 790 11.81 -9.34 18.92
C PHE A 790 12.77 -10.11 19.87
N GLY A 791 12.86 -9.72 21.16
CA GLY A 791 13.71 -10.32 22.22
C GLY A 791 13.07 -10.56 23.61
N GLY A 792 13.65 -11.39 24.49
CA GLY A 792 13.06 -11.78 25.80
C GLY A 792 13.94 -12.69 26.70
N PRO A 793 13.42 -13.59 27.59
CA PRO A 793 14.17 -14.43 28.54
C PRO A 793 14.31 -15.94 28.14
N ILE A 794 15.46 -16.61 28.43
CA ILE A 794 15.91 -17.86 27.74
C ILE A 794 14.85 -18.94 27.66
N THR A 795 14.14 -19.12 28.77
CA THR A 795 13.05 -20.08 29.04
C THR A 795 11.97 -20.18 27.96
N ALA A 796 12.01 -19.31 26.94
CA ALA A 796 10.92 -19.04 26.06
C ALA A 796 11.15 -19.15 24.52
N GLY A 797 12.37 -19.15 23.97
CA GLY A 797 12.60 -19.68 22.61
C GLY A 797 12.36 -18.86 21.30
N PHE A 798 12.47 -17.51 21.26
CA PHE A 798 13.25 -16.81 20.19
C PHE A 798 14.60 -17.51 20.31
N LYS A 799 15.34 -17.65 19.23
CA LYS A 799 16.77 -18.01 19.33
C LYS A 799 17.55 -17.03 18.46
N ASP A 800 17.27 -15.73 18.72
CA ASP A 800 17.66 -14.61 17.85
C ASP A 800 17.92 -13.25 18.57
N MET A 801 17.41 -12.98 19.78
CA MET A 801 17.64 -11.70 20.51
C MET A 801 17.45 -11.82 22.04
N PRO A 802 18.53 -11.81 22.83
CA PRO A 802 18.48 -12.12 24.24
C PRO A 802 18.15 -10.89 25.08
N LEU A 803 17.29 -10.98 26.09
CA LEU A 803 17.06 -9.93 27.09
C LEU A 803 17.16 -10.43 28.55
N ALA A 804 16.89 -11.71 28.84
CA ALA A 804 17.19 -12.32 30.16
C ALA A 804 17.65 -13.78 30.06
N ASP A 805 18.38 -14.31 31.05
CA ASP A 805 18.91 -15.69 31.07
C ASP A 805 17.82 -16.74 31.41
N GLU A 806 18.23 -17.97 31.74
CA GLU A 806 17.33 -19.07 32.17
C GLU A 806 16.71 -18.81 33.55
N ASN A 807 17.29 -17.90 34.33
CA ASN A 807 16.90 -17.52 35.69
C ASN A 807 16.28 -16.11 35.74
N PHE A 808 16.00 -15.50 34.57
CA PHE A 808 15.48 -14.14 34.40
C PHE A 808 16.39 -12.97 34.82
N HIS A 809 17.69 -13.21 35.06
CA HIS A 809 18.70 -12.15 35.12
C HIS A 809 18.85 -11.48 33.74
N ASN A 810 19.08 -10.17 33.66
CA ASN A 810 19.30 -9.52 32.37
C ASN A 810 20.50 -10.12 31.62
N THR A 811 20.38 -10.19 30.29
CA THR A 811 21.55 -10.31 29.41
C THR A 811 22.03 -8.92 28.98
N PRO A 812 23.22 -8.77 28.37
CA PRO A 812 23.72 -7.47 27.94
C PRO A 812 22.81 -6.71 26.96
N ALA A 813 21.96 -7.41 26.20
CA ALA A 813 20.95 -6.76 25.35
C ALA A 813 19.66 -6.41 26.12
N GLY A 814 19.35 -7.13 27.22
CA GLY A 814 18.36 -6.73 28.21
C GLY A 814 18.74 -5.44 28.92
N ASP A 815 20.00 -5.34 29.37
CA ASP A 815 20.53 -4.12 29.98
C ASP A 815 20.49 -2.93 29.02
N VAL A 816 20.76 -3.14 27.73
CA VAL A 816 20.57 -2.11 26.68
C VAL A 816 19.11 -1.67 26.60
N VAL A 817 18.14 -2.60 26.58
CA VAL A 817 16.72 -2.24 26.48
C VAL A 817 16.21 -1.55 27.76
N ASP A 818 16.58 -2.03 28.94
CA ASP A 818 16.20 -1.43 30.23
C ASP A 818 16.83 -0.04 30.42
N LYS A 819 18.08 0.14 29.96
CA LYS A 819 18.74 1.45 29.88
C LYS A 819 17.97 2.40 28.96
N LEU A 820 17.61 1.99 27.75
CA LEU A 820 16.86 2.85 26.81
C LEU A 820 15.44 3.16 27.33
N LEU A 821 14.75 2.20 27.95
CA LEU A 821 13.47 2.41 28.65
C LEU A 821 13.58 3.31 29.90
N LYS A 822 14.80 3.58 30.39
CA LYS A 822 15.09 4.56 31.44
C LYS A 822 15.49 5.92 30.86
N GLU A 823 16.21 5.96 29.73
CA GLU A 823 16.59 7.19 29.03
C GLU A 823 15.40 7.87 28.31
N TRP A 824 14.48 7.10 27.73
CA TRP A 824 13.40 7.60 26.86
C TRP A 824 12.09 7.95 27.60
N LYS A 825 12.23 8.38 28.85
CA LYS A 825 11.14 8.92 29.66
C LYS A 825 11.68 9.94 30.63
N SER A 826 10.85 10.91 30.99
CA SER A 826 11.11 11.74 32.15
C SER A 826 10.95 10.88 33.40
N GLY A 827 12.02 10.73 34.18
CA GLY A 827 11.91 10.21 35.56
C GLY A 827 11.21 11.24 36.47
N PRO A 828 10.96 10.90 37.75
CA PRO A 828 10.50 11.86 38.75
C PRO A 828 11.45 13.06 38.83
N MET A 829 10.94 14.26 38.59
CA MET A 829 11.70 15.51 38.71
C MET A 829 11.21 16.32 39.92
N LYS A 830 12.14 17.01 40.57
CA LYS A 830 11.84 18.04 41.58
C LYS A 830 12.48 19.34 41.13
N ALA A 831 11.66 20.37 40.94
CA ALA A 831 12.08 21.73 40.63
C ALA A 831 11.60 22.70 41.73
N GLN A 832 12.15 23.91 41.73
CA GLN A 832 11.73 24.99 42.60
C GLN A 832 11.47 26.24 41.76
N ALA A 833 10.37 26.94 42.05
CA ALA A 833 10.00 28.17 41.37
C ALA A 833 10.94 29.33 41.71
N ASP A 834 11.22 30.17 40.72
CA ASP A 834 11.95 31.43 40.90
C ASP A 834 11.09 32.49 41.64
N SER A 835 11.65 33.68 41.85
CA SER A 835 10.93 34.79 42.50
C SER A 835 9.70 35.31 41.73
N ASN A 836 9.54 34.89 40.48
CA ASN A 836 8.41 35.22 39.60
C ASN A 836 7.42 34.05 39.48
N GLY A 837 7.64 32.96 40.23
CA GLY A 837 6.81 31.76 40.23
C GLY A 837 7.05 30.83 39.04
N PHE A 838 8.10 31.00 38.23
CA PHE A 838 8.34 30.18 37.04
C PHE A 838 9.19 28.93 37.31
N VAL A 839 8.86 27.85 36.59
CA VAL A 839 9.68 26.63 36.47
C VAL A 839 9.76 26.22 35.00
N ASP A 840 10.96 26.19 34.43
CA ASP A 840 11.22 25.66 33.09
C ASP A 840 11.80 24.24 33.17
N VAL A 841 11.21 23.28 32.43
CA VAL A 841 11.70 21.89 32.31
C VAL A 841 11.60 21.39 30.87
N SER A 842 12.37 20.35 30.52
CA SER A 842 12.25 19.66 29.22
C SER A 842 11.72 18.23 29.44
N LEU A 843 10.48 18.00 29.03
CA LEU A 843 9.74 16.75 29.25
C LEU A 843 9.57 15.96 27.95
N PHE A 844 9.69 14.64 28.02
CA PHE A 844 9.32 13.74 26.92
C PHE A 844 7.82 13.79 26.61
N HIS A 845 7.42 13.48 25.38
CA HIS A 845 6.00 13.34 25.02
C HIS A 845 5.36 12.21 25.83
N GLY A 846 4.23 12.49 26.48
CA GLY A 846 3.64 11.63 27.50
C GLY A 846 2.67 12.36 28.43
N ASP A 847 2.07 11.60 29.33
CA ASP A 847 1.15 12.08 30.36
C ASP A 847 1.86 12.18 31.71
N TYR A 848 1.56 13.22 32.48
CA TYR A 848 2.24 13.60 33.70
C TYR A 848 1.26 13.97 34.81
N ASP A 849 1.58 13.58 36.04
CA ASP A 849 1.01 14.15 37.25
C ASP A 849 2.00 15.19 37.80
N VAL A 850 1.59 16.46 37.79
CA VAL A 850 2.38 17.61 38.25
C VAL A 850 1.84 18.09 39.59
N THR A 851 2.60 17.89 40.67
CA THR A 851 2.21 18.30 42.03
C THR A 851 3.00 19.52 42.48
N VAL A 852 2.31 20.63 42.73
CA VAL A 852 2.87 21.82 43.39
C VAL A 852 2.70 21.67 44.90
N VAL A 853 3.73 22.00 45.67
CA VAL A 853 3.68 22.10 47.13
C VAL A 853 3.99 23.53 47.55
N HIS A 854 3.09 24.13 48.33
CA HIS A 854 3.22 25.49 48.85
C HIS A 854 4.39 25.59 49.85
N PRO A 855 5.29 26.58 49.74
CA PRO A 855 6.53 26.62 50.50
C PRO A 855 6.32 26.83 52.01
N ILE A 856 5.24 27.49 52.42
CA ILE A 856 4.94 27.80 53.83
C ILE A 856 3.98 26.75 54.42
N THR A 857 2.69 26.84 54.08
CA THR A 857 1.59 26.01 54.63
C THR A 857 1.65 24.52 54.26
N LYS A 858 2.52 24.12 53.33
CA LYS A 858 2.70 22.74 52.83
C LYS A 858 1.46 22.12 52.17
N SER A 859 0.44 22.92 51.87
CA SER A 859 -0.67 22.53 50.99
C SER A 859 -0.14 22.08 49.63
N SER A 860 -0.87 21.21 48.94
CA SER A 860 -0.47 20.73 47.61
C SER A 860 -1.64 20.54 46.67
N ILE A 861 -1.38 20.72 45.37
CA ILE A 861 -2.34 20.47 44.29
C ILE A 861 -1.64 19.66 43.19
N THR A 862 -2.32 18.62 42.69
CA THR A 862 -1.86 17.80 41.57
C THR A 862 -2.73 18.06 40.35
N GLN A 863 -2.10 18.42 39.23
CA GLN A 863 -2.76 18.61 37.94
C GLN A 863 -2.17 17.64 36.90
N LYS A 864 -3.03 17.14 36.02
CA LYS A 864 -2.63 16.31 34.89
C LYS A 864 -2.21 17.16 33.70
N LEU A 865 -1.09 16.81 33.10
CA LEU A 865 -0.53 17.45 31.91
C LEU A 865 -0.22 16.38 30.86
N SER A 866 -0.69 16.58 29.63
CA SER A 866 -0.33 15.74 28.48
C SER A 866 0.55 16.55 27.52
N VAL A 867 1.78 16.07 27.31
CA VAL A 867 2.79 16.70 26.43
C VAL A 867 2.80 15.96 25.10
N HIS A 868 2.54 16.67 24.01
CA HIS A 868 2.36 16.07 22.68
C HIS A 868 3.21 16.76 21.60
N LYS A 869 3.41 16.06 20.47
CA LYS A 869 4.27 16.47 19.34
C LYS A 869 3.91 17.86 18.80
N ASP A 870 2.61 18.13 18.72
CA ASP A 870 2.03 19.30 18.05
C ASP A 870 1.43 20.31 19.06
N ALA A 871 1.71 20.14 20.36
CA ALA A 871 1.32 21.10 21.38
C ALA A 871 2.20 22.37 21.29
N PRO A 872 1.62 23.59 21.32
CA PRO A 872 2.39 24.83 21.35
C PRO A 872 3.22 24.96 22.64
N GLN A 873 4.23 25.84 22.62
CA GLN A 873 4.98 26.20 23.83
C GLN A 873 4.17 27.14 24.73
N GLU A 874 3.18 26.58 25.41
CA GLU A 874 2.36 27.30 26.39
C GLU A 874 2.98 27.33 27.79
N THR A 875 2.64 28.39 28.53
CA THR A 875 2.93 28.49 29.97
C THR A 875 1.76 27.90 30.75
N VAL A 876 1.99 26.73 31.35
CA VAL A 876 0.99 26.01 32.14
C VAL A 876 0.78 26.73 33.48
N GLN A 877 -0.38 27.38 33.62
CA GLN A 877 -0.78 28.09 34.83
C GLN A 877 -1.19 27.08 35.92
N LEU A 878 -0.49 27.10 37.06
CA LEU A 878 -0.77 26.28 38.23
C LEU A 878 -1.14 27.20 39.40
N LYS A 879 -2.43 27.26 39.74
CA LYS A 879 -2.95 28.09 40.83
C LYS A 879 -3.17 27.24 42.08
N ILE A 880 -2.69 27.72 43.23
CA ILE A 880 -2.83 27.05 44.54
C ILE A 880 -3.50 27.99 45.57
N HIS A 881 -4.36 27.43 46.42
CA HIS A 881 -4.86 28.15 47.59
C HIS A 881 -3.76 28.20 48.66
N ALA A 882 -3.69 29.31 49.41
CA ALA A 882 -2.70 29.52 50.47
C ALA A 882 -2.87 28.49 51.62
#